data_AF-A0A093VED1-F1
#
_entry.id   AF-A0A093VED1-F1
#
_cell.length_a   1.000
_cell.length_b   1.000
_cell.length_c   1.000
_cell.angle_alpha   90.00
_cell.angle_beta   90.00
_cell.angle_gamma   90.00
#
_symmetry.space_group_name_H-M   'P 1'
#
loop_
_entity.id
_entity.type
_entity.pdbx_description
1 polymer ?
#
loop_
_entity_poly.entity_id
_entity_poly.type
_entity_poly.pdbx_seq_one_letter_code
_entity_poly.pdbx_strand_id
1 'polypeptide(L)'
;MGGLFFFLLTAILDSSVVVNHTAAAITAEHVIDIINQGLATSLAAADSILTDLSRTKEGLEALSKMDKVIYVGGPLSSRTGSIIAPRVKNLSSAIGLTENALLHCTVLRGTKYWDCLRFNTRVGYRFDEVSTGVYELVISLSPKHRMFHPVALIFPDIEEYRTKDLYARIPEIDNCYRYQGRRDDLIVLSNGEKINPVPLENIVASHPIVKNALFVGEHQFLPSLLIEPREGYAVNNEEESREMTEKLWGIISEANLQAPRFSRVPKSLVYILKPTETFARSGKMTVQRQLTVLKFAAQIDALYSSAGEGLLSEGLELTDPSSPEAIKSFAKKLYVQILDSDECARIVGDHDNVFDLGMDSLQVTIAVQKLKAALRAQNLNVDSSKIGPHFFYTSPSSNQLAQAIDQLINGVKKEGTAEVHSKENDRKTYMQAMIDKYKVGFDVELALKKTRADSLTVVLTGSTGSLGSYLLHSLIENPRIAKIICLNRSADAQKRQTAQNKHKDLLTPWESSDAQSNPVEFLTADLSKPDLGLGEETYNQLLGSIDAIIHNAWKVDFNHTVESFEKGHIAGTRHLVDLSRKCTYRAPILFISSISTALNWAQKNPGQSVPESIIDDLDSPEFFGYGESKYISERLIEAHSSSSGFTSSVLRVGQIAGPVLSTAGIWNLQEWFPSLLASSKHLGLLPESLGTINSISWVPVDILARIIVQLLSQTYDTEADKSVLKVYNLVNPKIVSWSALLGTAQNGLGGPEKIRIVPLAEWVEALERSAQIIMGLWLRVTLLLNYLDSGGLSQRRENNP
;
A
#
# COMPACT_ATOMS: atom_id res chain seq x y z
N MET A 1 -4.16 -14.62 -39.31
CA MET A 1 -5.04 -15.48 -38.49
C MET A 1 -6.49 -15.02 -38.48
N GLY A 2 -6.84 -13.76 -38.13
CA GLY A 2 -8.25 -13.32 -38.09
C GLY A 2 -9.02 -13.48 -39.41
N GLY A 3 -8.42 -13.10 -40.55
CA GLY A 3 -9.04 -13.30 -41.87
C GLY A 3 -9.23 -14.79 -42.25
N LEU A 4 -8.30 -15.67 -41.83
CA LEU A 4 -8.41 -17.12 -42.04
C LEU A 4 -9.62 -17.69 -41.28
N PHE A 5 -9.86 -17.23 -40.06
CA PHE A 5 -11.02 -17.64 -39.26
C PHE A 5 -12.35 -17.27 -39.93
N PHE A 6 -12.50 -16.02 -40.39
CA PHE A 6 -13.72 -15.61 -41.11
C PHE A 6 -13.88 -16.33 -42.46
N PHE A 7 -12.77 -16.63 -43.14
CA PHE A 7 -12.81 -17.44 -44.35
C PHE A 7 -13.25 -18.89 -44.09
N LEU A 8 -12.82 -19.49 -42.97
CA LEU A 8 -13.29 -20.83 -42.58
C LEU A 8 -14.78 -20.83 -42.20
N LEU A 9 -15.32 -19.72 -41.70
CA LEU A 9 -16.74 -19.61 -41.37
C LEU A 9 -17.65 -19.65 -42.60
N THR A 10 -17.20 -19.25 -43.80
CA THR A 10 -18.04 -19.33 -45.01
C THR A 10 -18.32 -20.76 -45.44
N ALA A 11 -17.51 -21.73 -44.99
CA ALA A 11 -17.77 -23.15 -45.23
C ALA A 11 -18.92 -23.71 -44.37
N ILE A 12 -19.31 -23.00 -43.31
CA ILE A 12 -20.26 -23.45 -42.29
C ILE A 12 -21.50 -22.54 -42.22
N LEU A 13 -21.35 -21.25 -42.52
CA LEU A 13 -22.39 -20.24 -42.50
C LEU A 13 -22.70 -19.80 -43.93
N ASP A 14 -24.00 -19.62 -44.24
CA ASP A 14 -24.47 -19.05 -45.51
C ASP A 14 -24.08 -17.56 -45.61
N SER A 15 -22.81 -17.34 -45.96
CA SER A 15 -22.16 -16.03 -45.91
C SER A 15 -21.06 -15.93 -46.95
N SER A 16 -20.88 -14.73 -47.50
CA SER A 16 -19.80 -14.41 -48.44
C SER A 16 -18.82 -13.46 -47.77
N VAL A 17 -17.52 -13.74 -47.86
CA VAL A 17 -16.46 -12.86 -47.35
C VAL A 17 -15.81 -12.14 -48.51
N VAL A 18 -15.89 -10.81 -48.49
CA VAL A 18 -15.18 -9.95 -49.44
C VAL A 18 -13.75 -9.76 -48.90
N VAL A 19 -12.76 -10.26 -49.63
CA VAL A 19 -11.34 -10.14 -49.28
C VAL A 19 -10.64 -9.12 -50.18
N ASN A 20 -9.71 -8.36 -49.60
CA ASN A 20 -8.84 -7.48 -50.37
C ASN A 20 -7.79 -8.28 -51.14
N HIS A 21 -7.18 -7.67 -52.16
CA HIS A 21 -6.02 -8.21 -52.85
C HIS A 21 -4.85 -8.42 -51.87
N THR A 22 -4.24 -9.62 -51.87
CA THR A 22 -3.28 -10.06 -50.84
C THR A 22 -1.99 -9.25 -50.77
N ALA A 23 -1.66 -8.51 -51.82
CA ALA A 23 -0.46 -7.67 -51.91
C ALA A 23 -0.65 -6.20 -51.50
N ALA A 24 -1.89 -5.75 -51.23
CA ALA A 24 -2.18 -4.35 -50.92
C ALA A 24 -2.38 -4.12 -49.42
N ALA A 25 -1.75 -3.08 -48.86
CA ALA A 25 -2.04 -2.62 -47.51
C ALA A 25 -3.51 -2.18 -47.39
N ILE A 26 -4.19 -2.58 -46.31
CA ILE A 26 -5.56 -2.16 -46.05
C ILE A 26 -5.52 -0.72 -45.52
N THR A 27 -6.04 0.22 -46.30
CA THR A 27 -6.19 1.65 -45.95
C THR A 27 -7.68 1.98 -45.83
N ALA A 28 -7.99 3.15 -45.23
CA ALA A 28 -9.37 3.63 -45.16
C ALA A 28 -10.00 3.80 -46.55
N GLU A 29 -9.24 4.33 -47.52
CA GLU A 29 -9.67 4.53 -48.90
C GLU A 29 -10.05 3.20 -49.58
N HIS A 30 -9.20 2.18 -49.46
CA HIS A 30 -9.51 0.85 -49.98
C HIS A 30 -10.79 0.27 -49.37
N VAL A 31 -11.02 0.48 -48.07
CA VAL A 31 -12.24 0.01 -47.41
C VAL A 31 -13.48 0.77 -47.90
N ILE A 32 -13.37 2.08 -48.14
CA ILE A 32 -14.45 2.89 -48.72
C ILE A 32 -14.83 2.35 -50.10
N ASP A 33 -13.84 2.09 -50.96
CA ASP A 33 -14.07 1.58 -52.32
C ASP A 33 -14.79 0.23 -52.30
N ILE A 34 -14.36 -0.70 -51.43
CA ILE A 34 -15.00 -2.01 -51.27
C ILE A 34 -16.45 -1.86 -50.81
N ILE A 35 -16.70 -1.02 -49.80
CA ILE A 35 -18.05 -0.78 -49.28
C ILE A 35 -18.96 -0.19 -50.38
N ASN A 36 -18.42 0.71 -51.19
CA ASN A 36 -19.17 1.37 -52.26
C ASN A 36 -19.55 0.46 -53.43
N GLN A 37 -18.92 -0.72 -53.57
CA GLN A 37 -19.38 -1.75 -54.52
C GLN A 37 -20.72 -2.37 -54.13
N GLY A 38 -21.18 -2.19 -52.89
CA GLY A 38 -22.49 -2.67 -52.43
C GLY A 38 -22.59 -4.18 -52.21
N LEU A 39 -21.45 -4.87 -52.13
CA LEU A 39 -21.36 -6.33 -51.97
C LEU A 39 -21.37 -6.79 -50.50
N ALA A 40 -21.12 -5.88 -49.55
CA ALA A 40 -21.01 -6.19 -48.13
C ALA A 40 -22.14 -5.54 -47.32
N THR A 41 -22.69 -6.28 -46.36
CA THR A 41 -23.67 -5.77 -45.39
C THR A 41 -23.06 -5.55 -44.00
N SER A 42 -21.88 -6.11 -43.74
CA SER A 42 -21.18 -6.01 -42.45
C SER A 42 -19.68 -5.76 -42.66
N LEU A 43 -19.09 -4.94 -41.80
CA LEU A 43 -17.66 -4.65 -41.76
C LEU A 43 -17.06 -5.17 -40.46
N ALA A 44 -15.97 -5.94 -40.54
CA ALA A 44 -15.10 -6.23 -39.42
C ALA A 44 -13.72 -5.62 -39.68
N ALA A 45 -13.30 -4.67 -38.86
CA ALA A 45 -12.07 -3.91 -39.08
C ALA A 45 -11.29 -3.69 -37.77
N ALA A 46 -9.98 -3.43 -37.91
CA ALA A 46 -9.19 -2.97 -36.78
C ALA A 46 -9.66 -1.58 -36.31
N ASP A 47 -9.46 -1.27 -35.04
CA ASP A 47 -9.77 0.03 -34.44
C ASP A 47 -9.08 1.20 -35.16
N SER A 48 -7.86 0.98 -35.67
CA SER A 48 -7.10 1.97 -36.44
C SER A 48 -7.79 2.35 -37.75
N ILE A 49 -8.28 1.36 -38.51
CA ILE A 49 -9.01 1.57 -39.76
C ILE A 49 -10.32 2.33 -39.52
N LEU A 50 -11.07 1.95 -38.47
CA LEU A 50 -12.29 2.67 -38.11
C LEU A 50 -12.00 4.11 -37.66
N THR A 51 -10.89 4.31 -36.96
CA THR A 51 -10.45 5.65 -36.57
C THR A 51 -10.13 6.49 -37.79
N ASP A 52 -9.43 5.95 -38.78
CA ASP A 52 -9.12 6.69 -40.01
C ASP A 52 -10.39 6.96 -40.84
N LEU A 53 -11.31 5.99 -40.96
CA LEU A 53 -12.61 6.18 -41.62
C LEU A 53 -13.48 7.24 -40.92
N SER A 54 -13.41 7.34 -39.59
CA SER A 54 -14.22 8.31 -38.84
C SER A 54 -13.80 9.77 -39.04
N ARG A 55 -12.61 9.99 -39.62
CA ARG A 55 -12.04 11.34 -39.82
C ARG A 55 -12.50 12.00 -41.13
N THR A 56 -12.98 11.22 -42.09
CA THR A 56 -13.42 11.73 -43.39
C THR A 56 -14.93 11.63 -43.53
N LYS A 57 -15.51 12.53 -44.33
CA LYS A 57 -16.95 12.52 -44.58
C LYS A 57 -17.35 11.29 -45.38
N GLU A 58 -16.52 10.95 -46.37
CA GLU A 58 -16.66 9.80 -47.26
C GLU A 58 -16.58 8.49 -46.47
N GLY A 59 -15.68 8.40 -45.48
CA GLY A 59 -15.58 7.23 -44.60
C GLY A 59 -16.82 7.04 -43.72
N LEU A 60 -17.33 8.11 -43.14
CA LEU A 60 -18.59 8.06 -42.37
C LEU A 60 -19.81 7.73 -43.25
N GLU A 61 -19.85 8.25 -44.48
CA GLU A 61 -20.90 7.92 -45.45
C GLU A 61 -20.83 6.44 -45.84
N ALA A 62 -19.64 5.88 -46.06
CA ALA A 62 -19.44 4.46 -46.32
C ALA A 62 -19.90 3.61 -45.13
N LEU A 63 -19.47 3.93 -43.91
CA LEU A 63 -19.87 3.21 -42.70
C LEU A 63 -21.40 3.20 -42.51
N SER A 64 -22.10 4.27 -42.88
CA SER A 64 -23.56 4.34 -42.71
C SER A 64 -24.35 3.38 -43.62
N LYS A 65 -23.73 2.84 -44.68
CA LYS A 65 -24.31 1.82 -45.55
C LYS A 65 -24.28 0.41 -44.93
N MET A 66 -23.48 0.19 -43.88
CA MET A 66 -23.35 -1.11 -43.24
C MET A 66 -24.44 -1.36 -42.21
N ASP A 67 -24.99 -2.58 -42.20
CA ASP A 67 -25.94 -3.01 -41.17
C ASP A 67 -25.24 -3.29 -39.83
N LYS A 68 -23.97 -3.69 -39.89
CA LYS A 68 -23.17 -3.99 -38.71
C LYS A 68 -21.70 -3.62 -38.90
N VAL A 69 -21.15 -2.91 -37.93
CA VAL A 69 -19.72 -2.61 -37.83
C VAL A 69 -19.15 -3.29 -36.58
N ILE A 70 -18.10 -4.07 -36.77
CA ILE A 70 -17.41 -4.81 -35.71
C ILE A 70 -15.96 -4.32 -35.66
N TYR A 71 -15.52 -3.92 -34.47
CA TYR A 71 -14.11 -3.62 -34.27
C TYR A 71 -13.39 -4.76 -33.56
N VAL A 72 -12.16 -5.03 -33.99
CA VAL A 72 -11.29 -6.11 -33.48
C VAL A 72 -9.86 -5.60 -33.27
N GLY A 73 -9.05 -6.36 -32.53
CA GLY A 73 -7.60 -6.10 -32.39
C GLY A 73 -7.21 -5.17 -31.25
N GLY A 74 -8.07 -4.23 -30.86
CA GLY A 74 -7.90 -3.35 -29.70
C GLY A 74 -9.22 -2.65 -29.31
N PRO A 75 -9.27 -1.96 -28.16
CA PRO A 75 -10.42 -1.16 -27.79
C PRO A 75 -10.55 0.06 -28.71
N LEU A 76 -11.76 0.37 -29.16
CA LEU A 76 -12.03 1.60 -29.92
C LEU A 76 -12.11 2.79 -28.96
N SER A 77 -11.47 3.91 -29.30
CA SER A 77 -11.50 5.11 -28.45
C SER A 77 -12.92 5.65 -28.27
N SER A 78 -13.23 6.23 -27.11
CA SER A 78 -14.54 6.83 -26.83
C SER A 78 -14.92 7.91 -27.83
N ARG A 79 -13.96 8.70 -28.31
CA ARG A 79 -14.16 9.72 -29.35
C ARG A 79 -14.56 9.09 -30.68
N THR A 80 -13.78 8.13 -31.18
CA THR A 80 -14.08 7.43 -32.44
C THR A 80 -15.44 6.74 -32.35
N GLY A 81 -15.70 6.02 -31.26
CA GLY A 81 -16.98 5.36 -31.02
C GLY A 81 -18.15 6.34 -30.99
N SER A 82 -18.01 7.50 -30.34
CA SER A 82 -19.06 8.54 -30.29
C SER A 82 -19.34 9.18 -31.65
N ILE A 83 -18.35 9.22 -32.54
CA ILE A 83 -18.52 9.72 -33.92
C ILE A 83 -19.23 8.68 -34.79
N ILE A 84 -18.87 7.39 -34.66
CA ILE A 84 -19.39 6.31 -35.50
C ILE A 84 -20.78 5.84 -35.04
N ALA A 85 -20.99 5.69 -33.72
CA ALA A 85 -22.20 5.09 -33.14
C ALA A 85 -23.53 5.73 -33.60
N PRO A 86 -23.64 7.06 -33.80
CA PRO A 86 -24.87 7.67 -34.32
C PRO A 86 -25.09 7.45 -35.83
N ARG A 87 -24.06 7.00 -36.57
CA ARG A 87 -24.06 6.89 -38.04
C ARG A 87 -24.31 5.47 -38.54
N VAL A 88 -24.32 4.48 -37.65
CA VAL A 88 -24.44 3.05 -38.02
C VAL A 88 -25.59 2.39 -37.25
N LYS A 89 -26.18 1.34 -37.83
CA LYS A 89 -27.29 0.62 -37.19
C LYS A 89 -26.83 -0.21 -35.99
N ASN A 90 -25.66 -0.85 -36.10
CA ASN A 90 -25.06 -1.65 -35.03
C ASN A 90 -23.54 -1.44 -35.00
N LEU A 91 -23.01 -1.21 -33.80
CA LEU A 91 -21.57 -1.11 -33.53
C LEU A 91 -21.26 -2.01 -32.34
N SER A 92 -20.28 -2.91 -32.49
CA SER A 92 -19.94 -3.86 -31.43
C SER A 92 -18.47 -4.22 -31.43
N SER A 93 -17.95 -4.55 -30.25
CA SER A 93 -16.63 -5.18 -30.10
C SER A 93 -16.67 -6.68 -30.42
N ALA A 94 -15.58 -7.21 -30.96
CA ALA A 94 -15.26 -8.62 -30.89
C ALA A 94 -13.83 -8.81 -30.37
N ILE A 95 -13.68 -9.71 -29.42
CA ILE A 95 -12.40 -9.97 -28.74
C ILE A 95 -11.96 -11.43 -28.93
N GLY A 96 -10.65 -11.63 -29.00
CA GLY A 96 -10.06 -12.94 -29.06
C GLY A 96 -8.62 -12.94 -28.57
N LEU A 97 -8.17 -14.11 -28.12
CA LEU A 97 -6.82 -14.38 -27.67
C LEU A 97 -6.12 -15.26 -28.70
N THR A 98 -4.80 -15.17 -28.81
CA THR A 98 -4.04 -16.07 -29.69
C THR A 98 -4.20 -17.52 -29.21
N GLU A 99 -4.19 -17.70 -27.90
CA GLU A 99 -4.24 -18.98 -27.19
C GLU A 99 -5.65 -19.59 -27.17
N ASN A 100 -6.71 -18.78 -27.30
CA ASN A 100 -8.09 -19.24 -27.11
C ASN A 100 -9.05 -18.89 -28.26
N ALA A 101 -8.53 -18.34 -29.36
CA ALA A 101 -9.31 -17.80 -30.48
C ALA A 101 -10.32 -16.72 -30.04
N LEU A 102 -11.41 -16.53 -30.80
CA LEU A 102 -12.49 -15.60 -30.44
C LEU A 102 -13.19 -16.07 -29.16
N LEU A 103 -13.49 -15.12 -28.27
CA LEU A 103 -14.23 -15.42 -27.06
C LEU A 103 -15.73 -15.58 -27.36
N HIS A 104 -16.41 -16.44 -26.60
CA HIS A 104 -17.83 -16.77 -26.76
C HIS A 104 -18.71 -15.64 -26.21
N CYS A 105 -18.76 -14.53 -26.93
CA CYS A 105 -19.53 -13.33 -26.59
C CYS A 105 -20.81 -13.21 -27.43
N THR A 106 -21.89 -12.75 -26.80
CA THR A 106 -23.13 -12.40 -27.48
C THR A 106 -23.10 -10.94 -27.90
N VAL A 107 -23.45 -10.68 -29.15
CA VAL A 107 -23.51 -9.32 -29.70
C VAL A 107 -24.74 -8.60 -29.16
N LEU A 108 -24.54 -7.43 -28.56
CA LEU A 108 -25.62 -6.52 -28.18
C LEU A 108 -26.11 -5.76 -29.43
N ARG A 109 -27.43 -5.65 -29.60
CA ARG A 109 -28.03 -4.90 -30.72
C ARG A 109 -27.96 -3.40 -30.48
N GLY A 110 -27.88 -2.64 -31.58
CA GLY A 110 -27.78 -1.19 -31.55
C GLY A 110 -26.37 -0.71 -31.27
N THR A 111 -26.27 0.52 -30.77
CA THR A 111 -24.99 1.19 -30.53
C THR A 111 -24.81 1.66 -29.10
N LYS A 112 -25.81 1.55 -28.22
CA LYS A 112 -25.72 2.07 -26.83
C LYS A 112 -24.56 1.47 -26.01
N TYR A 113 -24.28 0.19 -26.21
CA TYR A 113 -23.26 -0.57 -25.48
C TYR A 113 -22.18 -1.08 -26.43
N TRP A 114 -21.79 -0.26 -27.40
CA TRP A 114 -20.85 -0.64 -28.46
C TRP A 114 -19.48 -1.08 -27.92
N ASP A 115 -19.11 -0.55 -26.74
CA ASP A 115 -17.85 -0.76 -26.03
C ASP A 115 -17.88 -1.93 -25.03
N CYS A 116 -19.01 -2.64 -24.95
CA CYS A 116 -19.23 -3.71 -23.99
C CYS A 116 -19.33 -5.08 -24.66
N LEU A 117 -18.97 -6.11 -23.90
CA LEU A 117 -19.05 -7.51 -24.31
C LEU A 117 -19.93 -8.28 -23.33
N ARG A 118 -20.91 -9.02 -23.87
CA ARG A 118 -21.73 -9.94 -23.07
C ARG A 118 -21.18 -11.35 -23.17
N PHE A 119 -20.63 -11.89 -22.10
CA PHE A 119 -19.97 -13.18 -22.09
C PHE A 119 -20.96 -14.33 -21.86
N ASN A 120 -20.78 -15.44 -22.57
CA ASN A 120 -21.51 -16.68 -22.29
C ASN A 120 -20.82 -17.42 -21.13
N THR A 121 -21.26 -17.21 -19.89
CA THR A 121 -20.65 -17.86 -18.72
C THR A 121 -20.86 -19.37 -18.66
N ARG A 122 -21.79 -19.94 -19.47
CA ARG A 122 -22.02 -21.40 -19.53
C ARG A 122 -20.86 -22.19 -20.09
N VAL A 123 -19.92 -21.54 -20.77
CA VAL A 123 -18.70 -22.19 -21.28
C VAL A 123 -17.51 -22.07 -20.33
N GLY A 124 -17.69 -21.51 -19.13
CA GLY A 124 -16.65 -21.49 -18.10
C GLY A 124 -15.95 -20.14 -17.89
N TYR A 125 -16.47 -19.04 -18.44
CA TYR A 125 -15.99 -17.70 -18.10
C TYR A 125 -16.39 -17.30 -16.68
N ARG A 126 -15.42 -16.84 -15.90
CA ARG A 126 -15.56 -16.29 -14.55
C ARG A 126 -14.86 -14.93 -14.47
N PHE A 127 -15.37 -14.06 -13.63
CA PHE A 127 -14.85 -12.71 -13.42
C PHE A 127 -14.48 -12.56 -11.94
N ASP A 128 -13.19 -12.65 -11.65
CA ASP A 128 -12.67 -12.54 -10.28
C ASP A 128 -12.40 -11.07 -9.97
N GLU A 129 -12.96 -10.55 -8.88
CA GLU A 129 -12.70 -9.16 -8.47
C GLU A 129 -11.24 -9.02 -8.00
N VAL A 130 -10.51 -8.10 -8.62
CA VAL A 130 -9.09 -7.84 -8.31
C VAL A 130 -8.87 -6.51 -7.59
N SER A 131 -9.82 -5.59 -7.75
CA SER A 131 -9.96 -4.34 -6.98
C SER A 131 -11.43 -3.92 -7.05
N THR A 132 -11.88 -3.07 -6.13
CA THR A 132 -13.29 -2.64 -6.06
C THR A 132 -13.85 -2.24 -7.43
N GLY A 133 -14.82 -3.02 -7.93
CA GLY A 133 -15.50 -2.76 -9.20
C GLY A 133 -14.74 -3.16 -10.48
N VAL A 134 -13.55 -3.77 -10.37
CA VAL A 134 -12.72 -4.24 -11.49
C VAL A 134 -12.48 -5.74 -11.38
N TYR A 135 -12.72 -6.44 -12.48
CA TYR A 135 -12.72 -7.89 -12.54
C TYR A 135 -11.76 -8.41 -13.60
N GLU A 136 -10.99 -9.44 -13.27
CA GLU A 136 -10.15 -10.17 -14.23
C GLU A 136 -10.95 -11.31 -14.86
N LEU A 137 -10.87 -11.45 -16.19
CA LEU A 137 -11.44 -12.60 -16.89
C LEU A 137 -10.60 -13.86 -16.65
N VAL A 138 -11.27 -14.90 -16.15
CA VAL A 138 -10.71 -16.22 -15.91
C VAL A 138 -11.50 -17.26 -16.70
N ILE A 139 -10.80 -18.15 -17.37
CA ILE A 139 -11.38 -19.26 -18.12
C ILE A 139 -11.20 -20.52 -17.30
N SER A 140 -12.31 -21.08 -16.80
CA SER A 140 -12.32 -22.38 -16.13
C SER A 140 -12.13 -23.47 -17.17
N LEU A 141 -11.11 -24.30 -16.97
CA LEU A 141 -10.82 -25.48 -17.77
C LEU A 141 -11.18 -26.73 -16.98
N SER A 142 -12.36 -26.73 -16.34
CA SER A 142 -12.93 -27.96 -15.78
C SER A 142 -13.15 -29.01 -16.90
N PRO A 143 -13.26 -30.31 -16.57
CA PRO A 143 -13.53 -31.35 -17.57
C PRO A 143 -14.72 -31.05 -18.50
N LYS A 144 -15.73 -30.33 -18.00
CA LYS A 144 -16.91 -29.90 -18.76
C LYS A 144 -16.63 -28.74 -19.73
N HIS A 145 -15.73 -27.82 -19.38
CA HIS A 145 -15.51 -26.58 -20.12
C HIS A 145 -14.34 -26.64 -21.10
N ARG A 146 -13.37 -27.55 -20.87
CA ARG A 146 -12.16 -27.72 -21.70
C ARG A 146 -12.45 -27.83 -23.21
N MET A 147 -13.52 -28.52 -23.58
CA MET A 147 -13.89 -28.71 -24.99
C MET A 147 -14.22 -27.42 -25.76
N PHE A 148 -14.56 -26.32 -25.07
CA PHE A 148 -14.90 -25.04 -25.69
C PHE A 148 -13.71 -24.12 -25.88
N HIS A 149 -12.53 -24.51 -25.37
CA HIS A 149 -11.41 -23.60 -25.17
C HIS A 149 -10.09 -24.18 -25.70
N PRO A 150 -9.62 -23.72 -26.88
CA PRO A 150 -8.36 -24.18 -27.47
C PRO A 150 -7.14 -24.04 -26.55
N VAL A 151 -7.18 -23.13 -25.57
CA VAL A 151 -6.10 -22.96 -24.60
C VAL A 151 -5.82 -24.23 -23.80
N ALA A 152 -6.82 -25.10 -23.61
CA ALA A 152 -6.64 -26.41 -22.96
C ALA A 152 -5.80 -27.39 -23.80
N LEU A 153 -5.72 -27.19 -25.13
CA LEU A 153 -4.86 -27.99 -26.01
C LEU A 153 -3.41 -27.50 -25.96
N ILE A 154 -3.21 -26.20 -25.76
CA ILE A 154 -1.88 -25.57 -25.68
C ILE A 154 -1.26 -25.81 -24.30
N PHE A 155 -2.07 -25.73 -23.25
CA PHE A 155 -1.67 -25.91 -21.86
C PHE A 155 -2.54 -27.00 -21.22
N PRO A 156 -2.19 -28.29 -21.38
CA PRO A 156 -3.02 -29.40 -20.91
C PRO A 156 -3.07 -29.52 -19.38
N ASP A 157 -2.02 -29.07 -18.69
CA ASP A 157 -1.83 -29.27 -17.25
C ASP A 157 -2.50 -28.19 -16.38
N ILE A 158 -3.06 -27.14 -16.98
CA ILE A 158 -3.72 -26.07 -16.23
C ILE A 158 -5.23 -26.34 -16.08
N GLU A 159 -5.77 -26.01 -14.92
CA GLU A 159 -7.21 -26.11 -14.62
C GLU A 159 -7.95 -24.79 -14.84
N GLU A 160 -7.21 -23.68 -14.86
CA GLU A 160 -7.74 -22.35 -15.11
C GLU A 160 -6.72 -21.54 -15.91
N TYR A 161 -7.23 -20.73 -16.85
CA TYR A 161 -6.42 -19.78 -17.61
C TYR A 161 -6.85 -18.36 -17.27
N ARG A 162 -5.98 -17.61 -16.60
CA ARG A 162 -6.20 -16.20 -16.28
C ARG A 162 -5.73 -15.35 -17.47
N THR A 163 -6.65 -14.66 -18.15
CA THR A 163 -6.33 -13.96 -19.40
C THR A 163 -5.56 -12.67 -19.15
N LYS A 164 -5.57 -12.18 -17.90
CA LYS A 164 -5.09 -10.87 -17.46
C LYS A 164 -5.91 -9.69 -18.00
N ASP A 165 -6.98 -9.92 -18.75
CA ASP A 165 -7.86 -8.85 -19.23
C ASP A 165 -8.77 -8.38 -18.09
N LEU A 166 -8.84 -7.05 -17.91
CA LEU A 166 -9.60 -6.40 -16.86
C LEU A 166 -10.90 -5.79 -17.41
N TYR A 167 -11.95 -5.84 -16.59
CA TYR A 167 -13.29 -5.44 -16.97
C TYR A 167 -14.04 -4.73 -15.83
N ALA A 168 -14.96 -3.85 -16.19
CA ALA A 168 -15.96 -3.26 -15.30
C ALA A 168 -17.34 -3.83 -15.65
N ARG A 169 -18.12 -4.23 -14.64
CA ARG A 169 -19.46 -4.81 -14.85
C ARG A 169 -20.47 -3.71 -15.23
N ILE A 170 -21.38 -4.03 -16.14
CA ILE A 170 -22.56 -3.20 -16.47
C ILE A 170 -23.74 -3.68 -15.62
N PRO A 171 -24.19 -2.92 -14.60
CA PRO A 171 -25.20 -3.41 -13.66
C PRO A 171 -26.54 -3.76 -14.31
N GLU A 172 -26.92 -3.05 -15.38
CA GLU A 172 -28.23 -3.19 -16.01
C GLU A 172 -28.34 -4.40 -16.96
N ILE A 173 -27.22 -5.04 -17.32
CA ILE A 173 -27.19 -6.14 -18.29
C ILE A 173 -26.38 -7.31 -17.74
N ASP A 174 -27.06 -8.45 -17.59
CA ASP A 174 -26.44 -9.66 -17.08
C ASP A 174 -25.28 -10.17 -17.96
N ASN A 175 -24.18 -10.54 -17.29
CA ASN A 175 -22.92 -10.99 -17.88
C ASN A 175 -22.31 -10.00 -18.90
N CYS A 176 -22.61 -8.71 -18.77
CA CYS A 176 -22.09 -7.66 -19.64
C CYS A 176 -20.97 -6.86 -18.95
N TYR A 177 -19.88 -6.69 -19.68
CA TYR A 177 -18.64 -6.15 -19.15
C TYR A 177 -18.02 -5.17 -20.15
N ARG A 178 -17.54 -4.03 -19.64
CA ARG A 178 -16.75 -3.05 -20.37
C ARG A 178 -15.27 -3.32 -20.15
N TYR A 179 -14.51 -3.45 -21.23
CA TYR A 179 -13.07 -3.68 -21.17
C TYR A 179 -12.35 -2.48 -20.52
N GLN A 180 -11.42 -2.75 -19.61
CA GLN A 180 -10.67 -1.74 -18.83
C GLN A 180 -9.17 -1.73 -19.12
N GLY A 181 -8.65 -2.71 -19.87
CA GLY A 181 -7.23 -2.87 -20.14
C GLY A 181 -6.72 -4.25 -19.73
N ARG A 182 -5.40 -4.41 -19.64
CA ARG A 182 -4.79 -5.64 -19.12
C ARG A 182 -4.07 -5.40 -17.80
N ARG A 183 -4.04 -6.42 -16.96
CA ARG A 183 -3.33 -6.43 -15.67
C ARG A 183 -1.83 -6.27 -15.83
N ASP A 184 -1.26 -6.73 -16.95
CA ASP A 184 0.15 -6.56 -17.30
C ASP A 184 0.46 -5.26 -18.07
N ASP A 185 -0.55 -4.42 -18.32
CA ASP A 185 -0.37 -3.03 -18.77
C ASP A 185 -0.39 -2.02 -17.60
N LEU A 186 -0.63 -2.48 -16.37
CA LEU A 186 -0.60 -1.60 -15.19
C LEU A 186 0.84 -1.13 -14.93
N ILE A 187 1.02 0.18 -14.84
CA ILE A 187 2.31 0.77 -14.48
C ILE A 187 2.36 0.87 -12.96
N VAL A 188 3.37 0.25 -12.34
CA VAL A 188 3.63 0.37 -10.91
C VAL A 188 4.76 1.36 -10.70
N LEU A 189 4.45 2.51 -10.11
CA LEU A 189 5.43 3.55 -9.77
C LEU A 189 6.30 3.10 -8.57
N SER A 190 7.43 3.77 -8.35
CA SER A 190 8.32 3.47 -7.20
C SER A 190 7.67 3.73 -5.84
N ASN A 191 6.66 4.58 -5.78
CA ASN A 191 5.85 4.80 -4.57
C ASN A 191 4.80 3.69 -4.32
N GLY A 192 4.72 2.68 -5.18
CA GLY A 192 3.77 1.57 -5.07
C GLY A 192 2.39 1.86 -5.67
N GLU A 193 2.15 3.08 -6.14
CA GLU A 193 0.90 3.44 -6.82
C GLU A 193 0.78 2.73 -8.15
N LYS A 194 -0.45 2.34 -8.49
CA LYS A 194 -0.76 1.60 -9.71
C LYS A 194 -1.57 2.47 -10.65
N ILE A 195 -1.04 2.64 -11.85
CA ILE A 195 -1.69 3.41 -12.91
C ILE A 195 -2.31 2.43 -13.90
N ASN A 196 -3.57 2.65 -14.25
CA ASN A 196 -4.14 2.11 -15.49
C ASN A 196 -3.92 3.14 -16.61
N PRO A 197 -2.92 2.97 -17.47
CA PRO A 197 -2.54 4.00 -18.44
C PRO A 197 -3.50 4.10 -19.63
N VAL A 198 -4.21 3.02 -19.97
CA VAL A 198 -4.94 2.88 -21.24
C VAL A 198 -6.02 3.96 -21.45
N PRO A 199 -6.85 4.32 -20.45
CA PRO A 199 -7.81 5.41 -20.61
C PRO A 199 -7.14 6.76 -20.90
N LEU A 200 -6.03 7.05 -20.24
CA LEU A 200 -5.29 8.32 -20.36
C LEU A 200 -4.62 8.44 -21.73
N GLU A 201 -3.99 7.36 -22.19
CA GLU A 201 -3.40 7.26 -23.52
C GLU A 201 -4.43 7.50 -24.63
N ASN A 202 -5.64 6.94 -24.47
CA ASN A 202 -6.72 7.12 -25.43
C ASN A 202 -7.22 8.57 -25.52
N ILE A 203 -7.23 9.32 -24.41
CA ILE A 203 -7.57 10.74 -24.41
C ILE A 203 -6.54 11.52 -25.23
N VAL A 204 -5.24 11.33 -24.95
CA VAL A 204 -4.16 12.02 -25.67
C VAL A 204 -4.14 11.62 -27.16
N ALA A 205 -4.27 10.33 -27.46
CA ALA A 205 -4.31 9.81 -28.82
C ALA A 205 -5.52 10.28 -29.63
N SER A 206 -6.56 10.82 -28.98
CA SER A 206 -7.72 11.39 -29.65
C SER A 206 -7.41 12.71 -30.37
N HIS A 207 -6.27 13.35 -30.07
CA HIS A 207 -5.87 14.61 -30.69
C HIS A 207 -5.45 14.42 -32.16
N PRO A 208 -5.84 15.31 -33.11
CA PRO A 208 -5.63 15.10 -34.54
C PRO A 208 -4.18 14.86 -34.98
N ILE A 209 -3.22 15.50 -34.31
CA ILE A 209 -1.79 15.42 -34.65
C ILE A 209 -1.08 14.20 -34.03
N VAL A 210 -1.73 13.51 -33.09
CA VAL A 210 -1.16 12.36 -32.38
C VAL A 210 -1.52 11.08 -33.14
N LYS A 211 -0.51 10.25 -33.41
CA LYS A 211 -0.69 8.91 -33.98
C LYS A 211 -0.98 7.91 -32.87
N ASN A 212 -0.11 7.88 -31.85
CA ASN A 212 -0.27 7.09 -30.63
C ASN A 212 0.39 7.82 -29.45
N ALA A 213 -0.11 7.54 -28.25
CA ALA A 213 0.47 7.99 -26.99
C ALA A 213 0.70 6.77 -26.10
N LEU A 214 1.79 6.77 -25.33
CA LEU A 214 2.16 5.68 -24.43
C LEU A 214 2.66 6.25 -23.10
N PHE A 215 1.92 6.00 -22.03
CA PHE A 215 2.39 6.27 -20.67
C PHE A 215 3.49 5.26 -20.32
N VAL A 216 4.55 5.76 -19.71
CA VAL A 216 5.72 4.98 -19.28
C VAL A 216 6.13 5.47 -17.88
N GLY A 217 7.27 5.01 -17.37
CA GLY A 217 7.72 5.36 -16.03
C GLY A 217 7.42 4.29 -14.98
N GLU A 218 7.42 3.03 -15.39
CA GLU A 218 7.41 1.93 -14.42
C GLU A 218 8.63 2.04 -13.52
N HIS A 219 8.41 1.90 -12.21
CA HIS A 219 9.42 2.13 -11.15
C HIS A 219 9.98 3.55 -11.08
N GLN A 220 9.36 4.51 -11.75
CA GLN A 220 9.67 5.92 -11.58
C GLN A 220 8.70 6.53 -10.59
N PHE A 221 9.08 7.66 -9.99
CA PHE A 221 8.27 8.32 -8.96
C PHE A 221 7.01 8.98 -9.53
N LEU A 222 7.07 9.43 -10.78
CA LEU A 222 5.97 9.97 -11.56
C LEU A 222 5.95 9.30 -12.94
N PRO A 223 4.78 9.16 -13.58
CA PRO A 223 4.70 8.65 -14.94
C PRO A 223 5.24 9.66 -15.95
N SER A 224 5.64 9.15 -17.10
CA SER A 224 6.06 9.91 -18.28
C SER A 224 5.18 9.56 -19.48
N LEU A 225 5.18 10.40 -20.51
CA LEU A 225 4.38 10.22 -21.71
C LEU A 225 5.24 10.28 -22.97
N LEU A 226 5.26 9.18 -23.73
CA LEU A 226 5.81 9.14 -25.08
C LEU A 226 4.69 9.44 -26.09
N ILE A 227 4.95 10.33 -27.05
CA ILE A 227 3.99 10.70 -28.10
C ILE A 227 4.61 10.45 -29.47
N GLU A 228 3.94 9.61 -30.27
CA GLU A 228 4.25 9.39 -31.69
C GLU A 228 3.39 10.35 -32.54
N PRO A 229 3.97 11.35 -33.23
CA PRO A 229 3.22 12.25 -34.11
C PRO A 229 2.73 11.55 -35.39
N ARG A 230 1.70 12.12 -36.02
CA ARG A 230 1.28 11.70 -37.38
C ARG A 230 2.20 12.27 -38.46
N GLU A 231 2.19 11.63 -39.64
CA GLU A 231 2.88 12.13 -40.83
C GLU A 231 2.47 13.58 -41.14
N GLY A 232 3.45 14.44 -41.41
CA GLY A 232 3.27 15.89 -41.58
C GLY A 232 3.45 16.73 -40.31
N TYR A 233 3.61 16.11 -39.13
CA TYR A 233 3.86 16.79 -37.84
C TYR A 233 5.20 16.37 -37.22
N ALA A 234 6.21 16.16 -38.06
CA ALA A 234 7.55 15.76 -37.68
C ALA A 234 8.22 16.81 -36.76
N VAL A 235 8.96 16.34 -35.76
CA VAL A 235 9.76 17.14 -34.83
C VAL A 235 11.23 16.70 -34.94
N ASN A 236 12.12 17.60 -35.36
CA ASN A 236 13.51 17.27 -35.68
C ASN A 236 14.52 17.75 -34.64
N ASN A 237 14.14 18.71 -33.79
CA ASN A 237 14.99 19.29 -32.76
C ASN A 237 14.22 19.51 -31.44
N GLU A 238 14.94 19.87 -30.37
CA GLU A 238 14.36 20.06 -29.03
C GLU A 238 13.43 21.27 -28.92
N GLU A 239 13.64 22.31 -29.73
CA GLU A 239 12.81 23.51 -29.73
C GLU A 239 11.43 23.22 -30.33
N GLU A 240 11.39 22.54 -31.49
CA GLU A 240 10.17 22.01 -32.10
C GLU A 240 9.45 21.01 -31.15
N SER A 241 10.20 20.24 -30.36
CA SER A 241 9.63 19.32 -29.36
C SER A 241 8.93 20.07 -28.23
N ARG A 242 9.54 21.17 -27.74
CA ARG A 242 8.92 22.07 -26.76
C ARG A 242 7.66 22.73 -27.30
N GLU A 243 7.70 23.27 -28.52
CA GLU A 243 6.52 23.86 -29.17
C GLU A 243 5.39 22.84 -29.37
N MET A 244 5.72 21.62 -29.79
CA MET A 244 4.75 20.52 -29.93
C MET A 244 4.14 20.14 -28.59
N THR A 245 4.95 20.10 -27.52
CA THR A 245 4.49 19.81 -26.16
C THR A 245 3.53 20.89 -25.66
N GLU A 246 3.82 22.17 -25.90
CA GLU A 246 2.91 23.27 -25.57
C GLU A 246 1.58 23.16 -26.32
N LYS A 247 1.63 22.85 -27.62
CA LYS A 247 0.43 22.66 -28.45
C LYS A 247 -0.44 21.49 -27.96
N LEU A 248 0.18 20.43 -27.46
CA LEU A 248 -0.50 19.25 -26.93
C LEU A 248 -0.88 19.38 -25.46
N TRP A 249 -0.39 20.40 -24.74
CA TRP A 249 -0.59 20.51 -23.30
C TRP A 249 -2.07 20.58 -22.91
N GLY A 250 -2.93 21.17 -23.74
CA GLY A 250 -4.38 21.19 -23.51
C GLY A 250 -4.98 19.78 -23.36
N ILE A 251 -4.69 18.86 -24.28
CA ILE A 251 -5.22 17.49 -24.23
C ILE A 251 -4.52 16.62 -23.18
N ILE A 252 -3.23 16.86 -22.94
CA ILE A 252 -2.47 16.18 -21.88
C ILE A 252 -3.01 16.59 -20.50
N SER A 253 -3.33 17.87 -20.32
CA SER A 253 -3.95 18.40 -19.11
C SER A 253 -5.35 17.81 -18.88
N GLU A 254 -6.15 17.65 -19.94
CA GLU A 254 -7.44 16.95 -19.87
C GLU A 254 -7.28 15.50 -19.38
N ALA A 255 -6.29 14.76 -19.92
CA ALA A 255 -5.97 13.42 -19.45
C ALA A 255 -5.53 13.43 -17.96
N ASN A 256 -4.66 14.36 -17.57
CA ASN A 256 -4.20 14.52 -16.19
C ASN A 256 -5.35 14.85 -15.21
N LEU A 257 -6.36 15.63 -15.63
CA LEU A 257 -7.51 15.96 -14.79
C LEU A 257 -8.39 14.74 -14.50
N GLN A 258 -8.47 13.79 -15.43
CA GLN A 258 -9.20 12.52 -15.23
C GLN A 258 -8.37 11.46 -14.50
N ALA A 259 -7.06 11.66 -14.35
CA ALA A 259 -6.16 10.76 -13.66
C ALA A 259 -6.09 11.05 -12.15
N PRO A 260 -5.93 10.01 -11.30
CA PRO A 260 -5.48 10.21 -9.91
C PRO A 260 -4.19 11.04 -9.87
N ARG A 261 -3.96 11.79 -8.79
CA ARG A 261 -2.83 12.74 -8.67
C ARG A 261 -1.47 12.12 -9.00
N PHE A 262 -1.20 10.94 -8.45
CA PHE A 262 0.04 10.20 -8.71
C PHE A 262 0.20 9.73 -10.16
N SER A 263 -0.88 9.69 -10.94
CA SER A 263 -0.91 9.25 -12.35
C SER A 263 -0.73 10.41 -13.34
N ARG A 264 -0.60 11.66 -12.86
CA ARG A 264 -0.48 12.84 -13.73
C ARG A 264 0.93 12.96 -14.28
N VAL A 265 1.05 13.25 -15.58
CA VAL A 265 2.33 13.45 -16.26
C VAL A 265 2.69 14.94 -16.26
N PRO A 266 3.82 15.32 -15.63
CA PRO A 266 4.37 16.67 -15.73
C PRO A 266 4.83 17.00 -17.14
N LYS A 267 4.80 18.29 -17.51
CA LYS A 267 5.19 18.74 -18.85
C LYS A 267 6.63 18.36 -19.21
N SER A 268 7.52 18.41 -18.22
CA SER A 268 8.93 18.02 -18.30
C SER A 268 9.15 16.51 -18.52
N LEU A 269 8.13 15.67 -18.31
CA LEU A 269 8.18 14.22 -18.55
C LEU A 269 7.39 13.81 -19.81
N VAL A 270 7.17 14.74 -20.73
CA VAL A 270 6.62 14.46 -22.07
C VAL A 270 7.76 14.37 -23.08
N TYR A 271 7.80 13.28 -23.85
CA TYR A 271 8.78 13.07 -24.91
C TYR A 271 8.07 12.86 -26.25
N ILE A 272 8.42 13.69 -27.23
CA ILE A 272 7.91 13.61 -28.60
C ILE A 272 8.89 12.83 -29.47
N LEU A 273 8.42 11.77 -30.13
CA LEU A 273 9.26 10.92 -30.99
C LEU A 273 9.70 11.67 -32.26
N LYS A 274 10.94 11.40 -32.68
CA LYS A 274 11.50 11.88 -33.94
C LYS A 274 10.93 11.12 -35.15
N PRO A 275 11.02 11.63 -36.38
CA PRO A 275 10.49 10.97 -37.57
C PRO A 275 11.09 9.59 -37.86
N THR A 276 12.32 9.35 -37.41
CA THR A 276 13.01 8.05 -37.54
C THR A 276 12.58 7.05 -36.46
N GLU A 277 11.85 7.49 -35.45
CA GLU A 277 11.42 6.71 -34.31
C GLU A 277 9.95 6.32 -34.45
N THR A 278 9.65 5.07 -34.10
CA THR A 278 8.29 4.53 -34.15
C THR A 278 8.07 3.54 -33.01
N PHE A 279 6.83 3.39 -32.56
CA PHE A 279 6.50 2.39 -31.55
C PHE A 279 6.67 0.97 -32.08
N ALA A 280 7.02 0.03 -31.18
CA ALA A 280 7.08 -1.38 -31.53
C ALA A 280 5.65 -1.89 -31.75
N ARG A 281 5.41 -2.61 -32.86
CA ARG A 281 4.07 -3.05 -33.26
C ARG A 281 4.04 -4.53 -33.62
N SER A 282 2.92 -5.17 -33.32
CA SER A 282 2.65 -6.54 -33.76
C SER A 282 2.31 -6.59 -35.26
N GLY A 283 2.19 -7.78 -35.85
CA GLY A 283 1.68 -7.97 -37.22
C GLY A 283 0.25 -7.47 -37.46
N LYS A 284 -0.49 -7.08 -36.40
CA LYS A 284 -1.80 -6.40 -36.48
C LYS A 284 -1.69 -4.88 -36.31
N MET A 285 -0.48 -4.31 -36.35
CA MET A 285 -0.18 -2.90 -36.14
C MET A 285 -0.50 -2.35 -34.74
N THR A 286 -0.85 -3.21 -33.78
CA THR A 286 -1.08 -2.81 -32.39
C THR A 286 0.24 -2.52 -31.68
N VAL A 287 0.28 -1.47 -30.86
CA VAL A 287 1.46 -1.08 -30.09
C VAL A 287 1.76 -2.15 -29.04
N GLN A 288 3.03 -2.56 -28.93
CA GLN A 288 3.51 -3.50 -27.93
C GLN A 288 4.23 -2.70 -26.84
N ARG A 289 3.55 -2.41 -25.71
CA ARG A 289 4.05 -1.54 -24.63
C ARG A 289 5.44 -1.96 -24.16
N GLN A 290 5.61 -3.20 -23.70
CA GLN A 290 6.88 -3.66 -23.12
C GLN A 290 8.03 -3.56 -24.12
N LEU A 291 7.82 -3.96 -25.38
CA LEU A 291 8.85 -3.83 -26.42
C LEU A 291 9.14 -2.37 -26.78
N THR A 292 8.14 -1.49 -26.71
CA THR A 292 8.33 -0.05 -26.92
C THR A 292 9.11 0.57 -25.77
N VAL A 293 8.77 0.25 -24.52
CA VAL A 293 9.52 0.69 -23.33
C VAL A 293 10.97 0.26 -23.42
N LEU A 294 11.24 -1.01 -23.76
CA LEU A 294 12.61 -1.51 -23.96
C LEU A 294 13.34 -0.79 -25.10
N LYS A 295 12.65 -0.52 -26.22
CA LYS A 295 13.22 0.21 -27.37
C LYS A 295 13.61 1.65 -27.02
N PHE A 296 12.86 2.30 -26.14
CA PHE A 296 13.04 3.71 -25.75
C PHE A 296 13.66 3.89 -24.36
N ALA A 297 14.23 2.83 -23.76
CA ALA A 297 14.74 2.85 -22.40
C ALA A 297 15.75 4.00 -22.17
N ALA A 298 16.71 4.18 -23.10
CA ALA A 298 17.71 5.24 -22.99
C ALA A 298 17.10 6.66 -23.02
N GLN A 299 16.08 6.89 -23.86
CA GLN A 299 15.37 8.17 -23.92
C GLN A 299 14.56 8.42 -22.65
N ILE A 300 13.91 7.39 -22.12
CA ILE A 300 13.16 7.46 -20.86
C ILE A 300 14.12 7.78 -19.71
N ASP A 301 15.24 7.06 -19.60
CA ASP A 301 16.25 7.31 -18.57
C ASP A 301 16.84 8.72 -18.66
N ALA A 302 17.13 9.20 -19.87
CA ALA A 302 17.60 10.56 -20.10
C ALA A 302 16.54 11.62 -19.71
N LEU A 303 15.26 11.35 -19.99
CA LEU A 303 14.16 12.22 -19.61
C LEU A 303 14.05 12.31 -18.08
N TYR A 304 14.09 11.19 -17.36
CA TYR A 304 14.09 11.20 -15.90
C TYR A 304 15.37 11.79 -15.29
N SER A 305 16.53 11.60 -15.94
CA SER A 305 17.80 12.16 -15.45
C SER A 305 17.87 13.68 -15.60
N SER A 306 17.43 14.20 -16.75
CA SER A 306 17.38 15.65 -17.01
C SER A 306 16.32 16.35 -16.17
N ALA A 307 15.24 15.65 -15.88
CA ALA A 307 14.10 16.20 -15.18
C ALA A 307 14.17 15.95 -13.65
N GLY A 308 14.98 14.98 -13.18
CA GLY A 308 15.11 14.58 -11.77
C GLY A 308 15.65 15.65 -10.81
N GLU A 309 16.44 16.61 -11.29
CA GLU A 309 16.93 17.72 -10.46
C GLU A 309 15.93 18.90 -10.37
N GLY A 310 15.04 19.05 -11.36
CA GLY A 310 14.07 20.15 -11.48
C GLY A 310 12.62 19.80 -11.12
N LEU A 311 12.15 18.56 -11.34
CA LEU A 311 10.76 18.17 -11.11
C LEU A 311 10.32 18.19 -9.65
N LEU A 312 11.23 17.80 -8.75
CA LEU A 312 10.95 17.72 -7.32
C LEU A 312 11.08 19.09 -6.63
N SER A 313 11.75 20.04 -7.28
CA SER A 313 12.02 21.41 -6.80
C SER A 313 11.17 22.48 -7.52
N GLU A 314 10.37 22.11 -8.52
CA GLU A 314 9.55 23.05 -9.31
C GLU A 314 8.64 23.90 -8.41
N GLY A 315 8.83 25.23 -8.44
CA GLY A 315 8.11 26.20 -7.62
C GLY A 315 8.55 26.29 -6.14
N LEU A 316 9.62 25.59 -5.75
CA LEU A 316 10.20 25.59 -4.39
C LEU A 316 11.58 26.28 -4.38
N GLU A 317 11.57 27.60 -4.51
CA GLU A 317 12.77 28.43 -4.39
C GLU A 317 12.88 29.04 -2.98
N LEU A 318 14.06 28.91 -2.37
CA LEU A 318 14.40 29.58 -1.11
C LEU A 318 15.19 30.85 -1.44
N THR A 319 14.47 31.97 -1.53
CA THR A 319 15.01 33.24 -2.04
C THR A 319 16.16 33.82 -1.22
N ASP A 320 16.16 33.58 0.10
CA ASP A 320 17.24 33.97 1.01
C ASP A 320 17.40 32.92 2.12
N PRO A 321 18.45 32.08 2.06
CA PRO A 321 18.74 31.07 3.09
C PRO A 321 19.12 31.64 4.47
N SER A 322 19.34 32.95 4.58
CA SER A 322 19.67 33.62 5.85
C SER A 322 18.46 34.32 6.49
N SER A 323 17.32 34.42 5.78
CA SER A 323 16.11 35.07 6.28
C SER A 323 15.13 34.05 6.87
N PRO A 324 14.77 34.16 8.17
CA PRO A 324 13.75 33.31 8.77
C PRO A 324 12.39 33.37 8.06
N GLU A 325 12.02 34.54 7.52
CA GLU A 325 10.78 34.75 6.79
C GLU A 325 10.78 34.02 5.43
N ALA A 326 11.92 34.03 4.73
CA ALA A 326 12.08 33.30 3.48
C ALA A 326 12.04 31.78 3.70
N ILE A 327 12.71 31.28 4.75
CA ILE A 327 12.68 29.87 5.15
C ILE A 327 11.26 29.44 5.54
N LYS A 328 10.53 30.27 6.27
CA LYS A 328 9.13 30.01 6.64
C LYS A 328 8.21 29.97 5.43
N SER A 329 8.35 30.90 4.49
CA SER A 329 7.61 30.90 3.23
C SER A 329 7.89 29.63 2.42
N PHE A 330 9.15 29.21 2.36
CA PHE A 330 9.57 27.98 1.70
C PHE A 330 8.97 26.72 2.36
N ALA A 331 9.06 26.59 3.68
CA ALA A 331 8.49 25.47 4.43
C ALA A 331 6.96 25.37 4.25
N LYS A 332 6.27 26.51 4.27
CA LYS A 332 4.82 26.58 4.02
C LYS A 332 4.48 26.15 2.59
N LYS A 333 5.20 26.63 1.58
CA LYS A 333 5.01 26.21 0.19
C LYS A 333 5.24 24.71 0.00
N LEU A 334 6.28 24.15 0.64
CA LEU A 334 6.54 22.71 0.60
C LEU A 334 5.33 21.92 1.12
N TYR A 335 4.82 22.26 2.31
CA TYR A 335 3.65 21.55 2.85
C TYR A 335 2.37 21.76 2.06
N VAL A 336 2.12 22.97 1.55
CA VAL A 336 0.96 23.22 0.66
C VAL A 336 1.06 22.39 -0.62
N GLN A 337 2.25 22.28 -1.22
CA GLN A 337 2.44 21.44 -2.41
C GLN A 337 2.25 19.93 -2.11
N ILE A 338 2.62 19.47 -0.91
CA ILE A 338 2.50 18.05 -0.53
C ILE A 338 1.05 17.67 -0.17
N LEU A 339 0.31 18.58 0.47
CA LEU A 339 -1.09 18.38 0.85
C LEU A 339 -2.05 18.54 -0.35
N ASP A 340 -1.61 19.21 -1.42
CA ASP A 340 -2.26 19.34 -2.72
C ASP A 340 -3.76 19.72 -2.59
N SER A 341 -4.06 21.00 -2.64
CA SER A 341 -5.43 21.49 -2.84
C SER A 341 -5.36 22.88 -3.46
N ASP A 342 -5.91 23.04 -4.66
CA ASP A 342 -6.03 24.33 -5.36
C ASP A 342 -6.94 25.33 -4.59
N GLU A 343 -7.59 24.90 -3.50
CA GLU A 343 -8.32 25.76 -2.56
C GLU A 343 -7.56 26.03 -1.23
N CYS A 344 -6.44 25.37 -0.95
CA CYS A 344 -5.80 25.32 0.39
C CYS A 344 -4.73 26.37 0.69
N ALA A 345 -4.38 27.27 -0.22
CA ALA A 345 -3.46 28.37 0.12
C ALA A 345 -3.98 29.24 1.30
N ARG A 346 -5.28 29.13 1.62
CA ARG A 346 -5.95 29.79 2.76
C ARG A 346 -6.16 28.90 4.00
N ILE A 347 -5.86 27.60 3.95
CA ILE A 347 -6.26 26.62 5.01
C ILE A 347 -5.07 26.21 5.90
N VAL A 348 -3.85 26.10 5.38
CA VAL A 348 -2.69 25.74 6.22
C VAL A 348 -2.21 26.96 7.02
N GLY A 349 -2.66 27.05 8.27
CA GLY A 349 -2.14 27.96 9.27
C GLY A 349 -0.69 27.64 9.62
N ASP A 350 0.05 28.63 10.11
CA ASP A 350 1.49 28.47 10.35
C ASP A 350 1.82 27.43 11.45
N HIS A 351 0.82 27.14 12.30
CA HIS A 351 0.88 26.19 13.41
C HIS A 351 0.06 24.91 13.18
N ASP A 352 -0.60 24.77 12.03
CA ASP A 352 -1.45 23.61 11.78
C ASP A 352 -0.61 22.35 11.61
N ASN A 353 -1.10 21.26 12.19
CA ASN A 353 -0.50 19.94 12.05
C ASN A 353 -0.91 19.34 10.71
N VAL A 354 0.05 19.19 9.79
CA VAL A 354 -0.19 18.66 8.44
C VAL A 354 -0.72 17.23 8.44
N PHE A 355 -0.46 16.43 9.47
CA PHE A 355 -0.98 15.06 9.59
C PHE A 355 -2.48 15.05 9.91
N ASP A 356 -2.97 15.99 10.72
CA ASP A 356 -4.40 16.18 10.96
C ASP A 356 -5.12 16.67 9.68
N LEU A 357 -4.38 17.36 8.79
CA LEU A 357 -4.86 17.81 7.48
C LEU A 357 -4.78 16.75 6.38
N GLY A 358 -4.39 15.52 6.72
CA GLY A 358 -4.39 14.38 5.81
C GLY A 358 -3.03 14.02 5.22
N MET A 359 -1.92 14.58 5.72
CA MET A 359 -0.58 14.11 5.36
C MET A 359 -0.35 12.68 5.89
N ASP A 360 0.07 11.76 5.02
CA ASP A 360 0.39 10.37 5.38
C ASP A 360 1.89 10.03 5.19
N SER A 361 2.27 8.77 5.49
CA SER A 361 3.66 8.30 5.38
C SER A 361 4.19 8.32 3.95
N LEU A 362 3.31 8.15 2.96
CA LEU A 362 3.71 8.27 1.56
C LEU A 362 4.06 9.73 1.26
N GLN A 363 3.18 10.66 1.61
CA GLN A 363 3.42 12.10 1.45
C GLN A 363 4.66 12.60 2.20
N VAL A 364 4.98 12.04 3.37
CA VAL A 364 6.26 12.31 4.07
C VAL A 364 7.45 11.90 3.22
N THR A 365 7.39 10.73 2.57
CA THR A 365 8.46 10.27 1.68
C THR A 365 8.64 11.21 0.49
N ILE A 366 7.54 11.72 -0.06
CA ILE A 366 7.56 12.75 -1.12
C ILE A 366 8.21 14.04 -0.60
N ALA A 367 7.84 14.49 0.60
CA ALA A 367 8.38 15.70 1.21
C ALA A 367 9.89 15.61 1.45
N VAL A 368 10.39 14.45 1.90
CA VAL A 368 11.83 14.18 2.04
C VAL A 368 12.56 14.37 0.72
N GLN A 369 12.06 13.77 -0.36
CA GLN A 369 12.70 13.86 -1.66
C GLN A 369 12.66 15.28 -2.22
N LYS A 370 11.51 15.97 -2.12
CA LYS A 370 11.36 17.37 -2.55
C LYS A 370 12.29 18.32 -1.79
N LEU A 371 12.38 18.21 -0.46
CA LEU A 371 13.26 19.06 0.34
C LEU A 371 14.73 18.83 -0.02
N LYS A 372 15.17 17.57 -0.15
CA LYS A 372 16.54 17.24 -0.57
C LYS A 372 16.85 17.83 -1.95
N ALA A 373 15.93 17.70 -2.90
CA ALA A 373 16.10 18.24 -4.25
C ALA A 373 16.19 19.77 -4.23
N ALA A 374 15.26 20.45 -3.53
CA ALA A 374 15.21 21.90 -3.46
C ALA A 374 16.45 22.53 -2.79
N LEU A 375 17.00 21.91 -1.74
CA LEU A 375 18.22 22.39 -1.08
C LEU A 375 19.47 22.16 -1.94
N ARG A 376 19.55 21.03 -2.66
CA ARG A 376 20.66 20.72 -3.59
C ARG A 376 20.66 21.66 -4.80
N ALA A 377 19.50 21.93 -5.39
CA ALA A 377 19.36 22.84 -6.53
C ALA A 377 19.90 24.26 -6.23
N GLN A 378 19.93 24.65 -4.96
CA GLN A 378 20.42 25.95 -4.50
C GLN A 378 21.87 25.91 -3.99
N ASN A 379 22.59 24.81 -4.22
CA ASN A 379 23.99 24.61 -3.79
C ASN A 379 24.21 24.84 -2.28
N LEU A 380 23.21 24.57 -1.44
CA LEU A 380 23.34 24.67 0.00
C LEU A 380 24.08 23.44 0.54
N ASN A 381 25.16 23.68 1.29
CA ASN A 381 25.94 22.62 1.92
C ASN A 381 25.25 22.10 3.19
N VAL A 382 24.20 21.31 3.00
CA VAL A 382 23.41 20.69 4.08
C VAL A 382 23.70 19.19 4.16
N ASP A 383 23.78 18.68 5.39
CA ASP A 383 23.89 17.25 5.64
C ASP A 383 22.55 16.55 5.32
N SER A 384 22.42 16.09 4.07
CA SER A 384 21.20 15.44 3.58
C SER A 384 20.87 14.11 4.28
N SER A 385 21.78 13.54 5.09
CA SER A 385 21.50 12.36 5.90
C SER A 385 20.52 12.67 7.04
N LYS A 386 20.49 13.92 7.54
CA LYS A 386 19.57 14.37 8.59
C LYS A 386 18.14 14.59 8.11
N ILE A 387 17.92 14.61 6.80
CA ILE A 387 16.60 14.80 6.18
C ILE A 387 16.01 13.42 5.90
N GLY A 388 15.37 12.83 6.90
CA GLY A 388 14.62 11.56 6.81
C GLY A 388 13.15 11.75 7.17
N PRO A 389 12.31 10.69 7.12
CA PRO A 389 10.91 10.78 7.53
C PRO A 389 10.72 11.42 8.92
N HIS A 390 11.58 11.05 9.88
CA HIS A 390 11.57 11.60 11.24
C HIS A 390 11.68 13.13 11.28
N PHE A 391 12.41 13.75 10.34
CA PHE A 391 12.54 15.21 10.23
C PHE A 391 11.18 15.91 10.04
N PHE A 392 10.28 15.29 9.27
CA PHE A 392 8.94 15.82 9.00
C PHE A 392 7.95 15.47 10.11
N TYR A 393 8.04 14.26 10.66
CA TYR A 393 7.20 13.88 11.80
C TYR A 393 7.44 14.76 13.02
N THR A 394 8.69 15.16 13.28
CA THR A 394 9.04 16.09 14.37
C THR A 394 8.81 17.56 14.04
N SER A 395 8.43 17.87 12.80
CA SER A 395 8.21 19.23 12.32
C SER A 395 6.84 19.39 11.64
N PRO A 396 5.72 18.99 12.27
CA PRO A 396 4.42 18.83 11.61
C PRO A 396 3.76 20.14 11.17
N SER A 397 4.28 21.31 11.57
CA SER A 397 3.77 22.62 11.13
C SER A 397 4.80 23.39 10.32
N SER A 398 4.34 24.31 9.47
CA SER A 398 5.25 25.12 8.65
C SER A 398 6.23 25.94 9.49
N ASN A 399 5.85 26.43 10.68
CA ASN A 399 6.78 27.08 11.62
C ASN A 399 7.85 26.12 12.16
N GLN A 400 7.47 24.91 12.59
CA GLN A 400 8.43 23.94 13.10
C GLN A 400 9.38 23.45 11.99
N LEU A 401 8.86 23.23 10.79
CA LEU A 401 9.66 22.87 9.62
C LEU A 401 10.62 24.00 9.25
N ALA A 402 10.18 25.26 9.31
CA ALA A 402 11.04 26.41 9.06
C ALA A 402 12.20 26.49 10.06
N GLN A 403 11.92 26.29 11.35
CA GLN A 403 12.95 26.23 12.39
C GLN A 403 13.92 25.07 12.16
N ALA A 404 13.41 23.89 11.78
CA ALA A 404 14.25 22.73 11.51
C ALA A 404 15.16 22.95 10.28
N ILE A 405 14.64 23.59 9.22
CA ILE A 405 15.41 23.96 8.03
C ILE A 405 16.45 25.03 8.37
N ASP A 406 16.10 26.05 9.16
CA ASP A 406 17.03 27.08 9.62
C ASP A 406 18.17 26.47 10.46
N GLN A 407 17.88 25.53 11.35
CA GLN A 407 18.89 24.78 12.08
C GLN A 407 19.80 23.95 11.17
N LEU A 408 19.27 23.36 10.10
CA LEU A 408 20.06 22.62 9.11
C LEU A 408 20.99 23.53 8.29
N ILE A 409 20.52 24.73 7.91
CA ILE A 409 21.27 25.65 7.03
C ILE A 409 22.24 26.52 7.85
N ASN A 410 21.75 27.12 8.93
CA ASN A 410 22.44 28.16 9.70
C ASN A 410 22.93 27.69 11.08
N GLY A 411 22.45 26.56 11.60
CA GLY A 411 22.81 26.05 12.93
C GLY A 411 24.29 25.65 13.08
N VAL A 412 24.97 25.28 11.98
CA VAL A 412 26.42 24.98 11.99
C VAL A 412 27.27 26.22 12.34
N LYS A 413 26.73 27.45 12.19
CA LYS A 413 27.44 28.69 12.54
C LYS A 413 27.23 29.15 13.99
N LYS A 414 26.35 28.49 14.76
CA LYS A 414 26.04 28.83 16.15
C LYS A 414 26.42 27.67 17.08
N GLU A 415 27.70 27.28 17.13
CA GLU A 415 28.17 26.45 18.24
C GLU A 415 28.25 27.30 19.52
N GLY A 416 27.22 27.15 20.34
CA GLY A 416 27.13 27.65 21.71
C GLY A 416 26.09 26.86 22.48
N THR A 417 26.41 25.62 22.86
CA THR A 417 26.00 24.86 24.06
C THR A 417 24.57 24.99 24.66
N ALA A 418 23.56 25.47 23.95
CA ALA A 418 22.23 25.74 24.53
C ALA A 418 21.03 25.05 23.85
N GLU A 419 21.14 24.52 22.63
CA GLU A 419 19.95 24.05 21.87
C GLU A 419 19.52 22.60 22.12
N VAL A 420 20.41 21.69 22.55
CA VAL A 420 20.02 20.29 22.84
C VAL A 420 19.19 20.20 24.12
N HIS A 421 19.47 21.05 25.11
CA HIS A 421 18.75 21.06 26.38
C HIS A 421 17.31 21.59 26.29
N SER A 422 16.96 22.43 25.31
CA SER A 422 15.60 22.99 25.20
C SER A 422 14.59 21.98 24.66
N LYS A 423 14.92 21.27 23.57
CA LYS A 423 14.04 20.25 22.96
C LYS A 423 13.84 19.02 23.86
N GLU A 424 14.86 18.58 24.59
CA GLU A 424 14.73 17.47 25.55
C GLU A 424 13.80 17.81 26.73
N ASN A 425 13.87 19.07 27.19
CA ASN A 425 13.01 19.54 28.27
C ASN A 425 11.54 19.68 27.83
N ASP A 426 11.31 20.13 26.59
CA ASP A 426 9.97 20.20 26.00
C ASP A 426 9.32 18.82 25.84
N ARG A 427 10.08 17.82 25.37
CA ARG A 427 9.63 16.41 25.23
C ARG A 427 9.18 15.81 26.56
N LYS A 428 10.03 15.90 27.59
CA LYS A 428 9.71 15.40 28.95
C LYS A 428 8.48 16.11 29.52
N THR A 429 8.43 17.42 29.36
CA THR A 429 7.29 18.23 29.79
C THR A 429 6.01 17.79 29.11
N TYR A 430 6.05 17.51 27.80
CA TYR A 430 4.89 17.04 27.05
C TYR A 430 4.43 15.65 27.51
N MET A 431 5.35 14.69 27.67
CA MET A 431 5.01 13.36 28.19
C MET A 431 4.39 13.44 29.59
N GLN A 432 4.97 14.25 30.48
CA GLN A 432 4.45 14.44 31.83
C GLN A 432 3.06 15.08 31.79
N ALA A 433 2.86 16.13 30.99
CA ALA A 433 1.56 16.77 30.82
C ALA A 433 0.49 15.79 30.31
N MET A 434 0.87 14.86 29.42
CA MET A 434 -0.05 13.83 28.93
C MET A 434 -0.38 12.79 30.00
N ILE A 435 0.62 12.35 30.76
CA ILE A 435 0.41 11.49 31.92
C ILE A 435 -0.57 12.17 32.90
N ASP A 436 -0.33 13.43 33.25
CA ASP A 436 -1.16 14.17 34.19
C ASP A 436 -2.59 14.34 33.67
N LYS A 437 -2.74 14.73 32.39
CA LYS A 437 -4.03 14.86 31.71
C LYS A 437 -4.87 13.59 31.80
N TYR A 438 -4.28 12.42 31.55
CA TYR A 438 -5.01 11.14 31.53
C TYR A 438 -4.99 10.39 32.86
N LYS A 439 -4.31 10.89 33.91
CA LYS A 439 -4.40 10.36 35.28
C LYS A 439 -5.52 10.98 36.12
N VAL A 440 -6.11 12.10 35.69
CA VAL A 440 -7.16 12.81 36.45
C VAL A 440 -8.30 11.87 36.90
N GLY A 441 -8.65 11.90 38.19
CA GLY A 441 -9.73 11.10 38.77
C GLY A 441 -9.31 9.69 39.21
N PHE A 442 -8.04 9.32 39.06
CA PHE A 442 -7.52 8.05 39.59
C PHE A 442 -7.30 8.11 41.10
N ASP A 443 -7.21 9.27 41.71
CA ASP A 443 -7.13 9.51 43.16
C ASP A 443 -8.35 9.03 43.97
N VAL A 444 -9.47 8.75 43.30
CA VAL A 444 -10.68 8.21 43.95
C VAL A 444 -10.50 6.72 44.28
N GLU A 445 -10.46 6.41 45.58
CA GLU A 445 -10.46 5.04 46.08
C GLU A 445 -11.77 4.33 45.69
N LEU A 446 -11.64 3.13 45.12
CA LEU A 446 -12.78 2.33 44.71
C LEU A 446 -13.20 1.38 45.83
N ALA A 447 -14.52 1.20 45.99
CA ALA A 447 -15.03 0.16 46.87
C ALA A 447 -14.54 -1.23 46.41
N LEU A 448 -14.23 -2.10 47.36
CA LEU A 448 -13.88 -3.50 47.09
C LEU A 448 -15.01 -4.16 46.28
N LYS A 449 -14.68 -4.60 45.06
CA LYS A 449 -15.63 -5.29 44.19
C LYS A 449 -15.63 -6.78 44.49
N LYS A 450 -16.74 -7.44 44.14
CA LYS A 450 -16.86 -8.89 44.20
C LYS A 450 -15.95 -9.52 43.14
N THR A 451 -15.27 -10.61 43.49
CA THR A 451 -14.63 -11.53 42.54
C THR A 451 -15.68 -12.48 41.98
N ARG A 452 -15.63 -12.76 40.68
CA ARG A 452 -16.52 -13.71 40.01
C ARG A 452 -15.90 -15.12 40.01
N ALA A 453 -16.75 -16.10 39.73
CA ALA A 453 -16.55 -17.54 39.91
C ALA A 453 -15.57 -18.17 38.89
N ASP A 454 -15.45 -19.51 38.97
CA ASP A 454 -14.53 -20.40 38.24
C ASP A 454 -14.41 -20.21 36.72
N SER A 455 -15.30 -19.44 36.08
CA SER A 455 -15.28 -19.18 34.64
C SER A 455 -15.35 -17.68 34.30
N LEU A 456 -14.46 -17.23 33.42
CA LEU A 456 -14.16 -15.82 33.16
C LEU A 456 -14.69 -15.32 31.81
N THR A 457 -15.16 -14.08 31.79
CA THR A 457 -15.41 -13.30 30.57
C THR A 457 -14.27 -12.32 30.33
N VAL A 458 -13.55 -12.47 29.22
CA VAL A 458 -12.35 -11.68 28.89
C VAL A 458 -12.61 -10.75 27.72
N VAL A 459 -12.28 -9.47 27.89
CA VAL A 459 -12.19 -8.53 26.77
C VAL A 459 -10.81 -8.63 26.15
N LEU A 460 -10.74 -8.81 24.82
CA LEU A 460 -9.50 -8.75 24.05
C LEU A 460 -9.60 -7.62 23.03
N THR A 461 -8.71 -6.62 23.14
CA THR A 461 -8.59 -5.61 22.08
C THR A 461 -7.56 -6.04 21.04
N GLY A 462 -7.84 -5.80 19.76
CA GLY A 462 -6.86 -6.06 18.70
C GLY A 462 -6.68 -7.54 18.35
N SER A 463 -7.76 -8.33 18.46
CA SER A 463 -7.80 -9.76 18.09
C SER A 463 -7.32 -10.03 16.65
N THR A 464 -7.58 -9.13 15.70
CA THR A 464 -7.18 -9.29 14.29
C THR A 464 -5.69 -8.98 14.01
N GLY A 465 -4.91 -8.69 15.06
CA GLY A 465 -3.47 -8.45 14.95
C GLY A 465 -2.65 -9.75 14.91
N SER A 466 -1.34 -9.62 14.65
CA SER A 466 -0.41 -10.77 14.61
C SER A 466 -0.45 -11.56 15.93
N LEU A 467 -0.08 -10.93 17.06
CA LEU A 467 -0.19 -11.51 18.41
C LEU A 467 -1.65 -11.77 18.81
N GLY A 468 -2.56 -10.86 18.45
CA GLY A 468 -3.98 -10.95 18.80
C GLY A 468 -4.66 -12.24 18.35
N SER A 469 -4.29 -12.77 17.17
CA SER A 469 -4.88 -14.02 16.67
C SER A 469 -4.49 -15.22 17.52
N TYR A 470 -3.23 -15.28 17.97
CA TYR A 470 -2.74 -16.36 18.83
C TYR A 470 -3.19 -16.21 20.28
N LEU A 471 -3.38 -14.97 20.76
CA LEU A 471 -4.04 -14.69 22.04
C LEU A 471 -5.48 -15.19 22.04
N LEU A 472 -6.26 -14.87 21.00
CA LEU A 472 -7.63 -15.34 20.86
C LEU A 472 -7.67 -16.88 20.83
N HIS A 473 -6.80 -17.51 20.04
CA HIS A 473 -6.67 -18.96 20.01
C HIS A 473 -6.35 -19.56 21.39
N SER A 474 -5.36 -19.01 22.11
CA SER A 474 -4.97 -19.47 23.45
C SER A 474 -6.06 -19.26 24.51
N LEU A 475 -6.87 -18.20 24.37
CA LEU A 475 -8.02 -17.96 25.24
C LEU A 475 -9.14 -18.98 24.98
N ILE A 476 -9.41 -19.32 23.72
CA ILE A 476 -10.41 -20.34 23.34
C ILE A 476 -10.04 -21.72 23.90
N GLU A 477 -8.76 -22.07 23.89
CA GLU A 477 -8.27 -23.35 24.43
C GLU A 477 -8.30 -23.40 25.97
N ASN A 478 -8.44 -22.26 26.65
CA ASN A 478 -8.38 -22.22 28.10
C ASN A 478 -9.77 -22.53 28.71
N PRO A 479 -9.93 -23.65 29.44
CA PRO A 479 -11.22 -24.07 29.99
C PRO A 479 -11.79 -23.13 31.05
N ARG A 480 -10.97 -22.23 31.62
CA ARG A 480 -11.42 -21.20 32.56
C ARG A 480 -12.12 -20.03 31.85
N ILE A 481 -12.03 -19.93 30.53
CA ILE A 481 -12.61 -18.81 29.77
C ILE A 481 -13.96 -19.25 29.18
N ALA A 482 -15.05 -18.72 29.74
CA ALA A 482 -16.40 -18.98 29.21
C ALA A 482 -16.71 -18.12 27.98
N LYS A 483 -16.25 -16.86 27.99
CA LYS A 483 -16.62 -15.89 26.95
C LYS A 483 -15.47 -14.94 26.65
N ILE A 484 -15.31 -14.60 25.38
CA ILE A 484 -14.29 -13.70 24.86
C ILE A 484 -14.98 -12.62 24.04
N ILE A 485 -14.77 -11.36 24.42
CA ILE A 485 -15.36 -10.20 23.76
C ILE A 485 -14.24 -9.46 23.03
N CYS A 486 -14.22 -9.59 21.71
CA CYS A 486 -13.22 -9.01 20.83
C CYS A 486 -13.63 -7.61 20.38
N LEU A 487 -12.97 -6.58 20.92
CA LEU A 487 -13.18 -5.19 20.53
C LEU A 487 -12.24 -4.82 19.36
N ASN A 488 -12.82 -4.51 18.20
CA ASN A 488 -12.07 -4.21 16.98
C ASN A 488 -12.62 -2.96 16.26
N ARG A 489 -11.77 -2.24 15.53
CA ARG A 489 -12.16 -0.99 14.84
C ARG A 489 -13.11 -1.15 13.66
N SER A 490 -13.16 -2.34 13.07
CA SER A 490 -13.91 -2.57 11.82
C SER A 490 -15.06 -3.55 12.03
N ALA A 491 -16.20 -3.27 11.39
CA ALA A 491 -17.40 -4.10 11.43
C ALA A 491 -17.21 -5.48 10.78
N ASP A 492 -16.18 -5.65 9.95
CA ASP A 492 -15.84 -6.92 9.30
C ASP A 492 -14.83 -7.77 10.11
N ALA A 493 -14.57 -7.43 11.38
CA ALA A 493 -13.53 -8.07 12.18
C ALA A 493 -13.65 -9.60 12.23
N GLN A 494 -14.86 -10.15 12.36
CA GLN A 494 -15.08 -11.60 12.33
C GLN A 494 -14.66 -12.22 10.99
N LYS A 495 -14.99 -11.59 9.85
CA LYS A 495 -14.60 -12.07 8.52
C LYS A 495 -13.08 -12.02 8.34
N ARG A 496 -12.44 -10.92 8.76
CA ARG A 496 -10.98 -10.78 8.71
C ARG A 496 -10.28 -11.79 9.61
N GLN A 497 -10.77 -11.99 10.84
CA GLN A 497 -10.25 -12.98 11.77
C GLN A 497 -10.36 -14.39 11.19
N THR A 498 -11.50 -14.72 10.60
CA THR A 498 -11.75 -16.02 9.96
C THR A 498 -10.75 -16.30 8.84
N ALA A 499 -10.59 -15.34 7.92
CA ALA A 499 -9.63 -15.47 6.82
C ALA A 499 -8.19 -15.65 7.35
N GLN A 500 -7.78 -14.83 8.32
CA GLN A 500 -6.45 -14.92 8.93
C GLN A 500 -6.22 -16.24 9.68
N ASN A 501 -7.19 -16.70 10.46
CA ASN A 501 -7.09 -17.94 11.22
C ASN A 501 -7.02 -19.15 10.30
N LYS A 502 -7.80 -19.17 9.21
CA LYS A 502 -7.74 -20.24 8.19
C LYS A 502 -6.36 -20.35 7.54
N HIS A 503 -5.70 -19.22 7.26
CA HIS A 503 -4.33 -19.22 6.72
C HIS A 503 -3.26 -19.67 7.73
N LYS A 504 -3.58 -19.63 9.03
CA LYS A 504 -2.67 -20.00 10.14
C LYS A 504 -3.04 -21.34 10.80
N ASP A 505 -4.10 -22.00 10.34
CA ASP A 505 -4.71 -23.19 10.95
C ASP A 505 -5.08 -22.99 12.44
N LEU A 506 -5.64 -21.82 12.77
CA LEU A 506 -6.12 -21.50 14.12
C LEU A 506 -7.64 -21.71 14.22
N LEU A 507 -8.11 -22.03 15.43
CA LEU A 507 -9.53 -22.30 15.72
C LEU A 507 -10.46 -21.15 15.30
N THR A 508 -11.63 -21.51 14.75
CA THR A 508 -12.72 -20.59 14.39
C THR A 508 -14.07 -21.08 14.93
N PRO A 509 -14.25 -21.22 16.27
CA PRO A 509 -15.47 -21.80 16.85
C PRO A 509 -16.76 -21.03 16.50
N TRP A 510 -16.65 -19.74 16.18
CA TRP A 510 -17.76 -18.91 15.72
C TRP A 510 -18.27 -19.25 14.30
N GLU A 511 -17.57 -20.11 13.55
CA GLU A 511 -18.06 -20.67 12.28
C GLU A 511 -18.85 -21.98 12.47
N SER A 512 -18.88 -22.53 13.69
CA SER A 512 -19.67 -23.71 14.02
C SER A 512 -21.17 -23.44 13.84
N SER A 513 -21.91 -24.45 13.38
CA SER A 513 -23.38 -24.39 13.29
C SER A 513 -24.07 -24.34 14.67
N ASP A 514 -23.37 -24.70 15.74
CA ASP A 514 -23.87 -24.59 17.10
C ASP A 514 -23.58 -23.20 17.69
N ALA A 515 -24.51 -22.27 17.45
CA ALA A 515 -24.41 -20.91 17.96
C ALA A 515 -24.45 -20.83 19.50
N GLN A 516 -24.98 -21.84 20.19
CA GLN A 516 -25.08 -21.85 21.66
C GLN A 516 -23.76 -22.22 22.33
N SER A 517 -22.82 -22.81 21.59
CA SER A 517 -21.48 -23.17 22.07
C SER A 517 -20.39 -22.15 21.68
N ASN A 518 -20.72 -21.02 21.06
CA ASN A 518 -19.71 -20.05 20.59
C ASN A 518 -19.20 -19.17 21.75
N PRO A 519 -17.92 -19.29 22.17
CA PRO A 519 -17.39 -18.48 23.25
C PRO A 519 -16.94 -17.09 22.79
N VAL A 520 -17.00 -16.75 21.49
CA VAL A 520 -16.41 -15.52 20.95
C VAL A 520 -17.46 -14.57 20.37
N GLU A 521 -17.43 -13.33 20.83
CA GLU A 521 -18.26 -12.22 20.33
C GLU A 521 -17.36 -11.12 19.75
N PHE A 522 -17.68 -10.62 18.55
CA PHE A 522 -16.96 -9.53 17.91
C PHE A 522 -17.79 -8.24 17.95
N LEU A 523 -17.26 -7.19 18.58
CA LEU A 523 -17.89 -5.87 18.64
C LEU A 523 -17.05 -4.83 17.90
N THR A 524 -17.73 -3.92 17.21
CA THR A 524 -17.10 -2.76 16.59
C THR A 524 -16.91 -1.69 17.64
N ALA A 525 -15.67 -1.32 17.93
CA ALA A 525 -15.31 -0.38 18.98
C ALA A 525 -14.36 0.70 18.46
N ASP A 526 -14.57 1.92 18.92
CA ASP A 526 -13.70 3.07 18.75
C ASP A 526 -13.13 3.47 20.11
N LEU A 527 -11.90 3.04 20.40
CA LEU A 527 -11.24 3.30 21.67
C LEU A 527 -10.98 4.80 21.92
N SER A 528 -11.05 5.65 20.88
CA SER A 528 -10.92 7.10 21.07
C SER A 528 -12.14 7.72 21.76
N LYS A 529 -13.25 7.00 21.87
CA LYS A 529 -14.48 7.45 22.52
C LYS A 529 -14.59 6.93 23.96
N PRO A 530 -15.16 7.71 24.89
CA PRO A 530 -15.31 7.30 26.30
C PRO A 530 -16.14 6.03 26.53
N ASP A 531 -17.15 5.79 25.69
CA ASP A 531 -18.00 4.60 25.69
C ASP A 531 -17.46 3.49 24.76
N LEU A 532 -16.22 3.64 24.29
CA LEU A 532 -15.56 2.78 23.31
C LEU A 532 -16.34 2.70 21.98
N GLY A 533 -17.26 3.65 21.70
CA GLY A 533 -18.10 3.67 20.52
C GLY A 533 -19.13 2.54 20.46
N LEU A 534 -19.43 1.89 21.58
CA LEU A 534 -20.33 0.74 21.65
C LEU A 534 -21.82 1.12 21.79
N GLY A 535 -22.09 2.37 22.17
CA GLY A 535 -23.43 2.81 22.57
C GLY A 535 -23.75 2.42 24.02
N GLU A 536 -24.67 3.17 24.63
CA GLU A 536 -24.97 3.09 26.06
C GLU A 536 -25.46 1.71 26.51
N GLU A 537 -26.35 1.09 25.73
CA GLU A 537 -26.93 -0.22 26.06
C GLU A 537 -25.86 -1.32 26.13
N THR A 538 -25.09 -1.48 25.06
CA THR A 538 -23.99 -2.46 24.98
C THR A 538 -22.93 -2.19 26.06
N TYR A 539 -22.54 -0.93 26.24
CA TYR A 539 -21.54 -0.56 27.24
C TYR A 539 -22.00 -0.95 28.65
N ASN A 540 -23.25 -0.65 29.02
CA ASN A 540 -23.81 -1.01 30.32
C ASN A 540 -23.92 -2.53 30.52
N GLN A 541 -24.28 -3.28 29.47
CA GLN A 541 -24.29 -4.74 29.51
C GLN A 541 -22.89 -5.32 29.78
N LEU A 542 -21.86 -4.74 29.16
CA LEU A 542 -20.47 -5.15 29.36
C LEU A 542 -20.01 -4.92 30.81
N LEU A 543 -20.38 -3.80 31.44
CA LEU A 543 -20.02 -3.52 32.84
C LEU A 543 -20.45 -4.63 33.80
N GLY A 544 -21.58 -5.29 33.55
CA GLY A 544 -22.11 -6.36 34.39
C GLY A 544 -21.54 -7.75 34.09
N SER A 545 -20.65 -7.90 33.09
CA SER A 545 -20.20 -9.22 32.62
C SER A 545 -18.70 -9.40 32.53
N ILE A 546 -17.91 -8.34 32.43
CA ILE A 546 -16.45 -8.43 32.23
C ILE A 546 -15.74 -8.84 33.53
N ASP A 547 -14.83 -9.80 33.40
CA ASP A 547 -13.97 -10.30 34.48
C ASP A 547 -12.50 -9.93 34.29
N ALA A 548 -12.03 -9.68 33.07
CA ALA A 548 -10.67 -9.19 32.83
C ALA A 548 -10.53 -8.55 31.44
N ILE A 549 -9.49 -7.72 31.27
CA ILE A 549 -9.21 -7.03 30.02
C ILE A 549 -7.77 -7.31 29.59
N ILE A 550 -7.57 -7.83 28.38
CA ILE A 550 -6.27 -7.88 27.69
C ILE A 550 -6.25 -6.75 26.66
N HIS A 551 -5.48 -5.70 26.94
CA HIS A 551 -5.31 -4.58 26.05
C HIS A 551 -4.08 -4.79 25.14
N ASN A 552 -4.32 -5.35 23.95
CA ASN A 552 -3.30 -5.65 22.95
C ASN A 552 -3.33 -4.70 21.73
N ALA A 553 -4.47 -4.07 21.43
CA ALA A 553 -4.60 -3.17 20.28
C ALA A 553 -3.64 -1.98 20.32
N TRP A 554 -2.67 -1.95 19.39
CA TRP A 554 -1.78 -0.80 19.19
C TRP A 554 -1.37 -0.67 17.73
N LYS A 555 -1.13 0.55 17.25
CA LYS A 555 -0.47 0.80 15.96
C LYS A 555 1.03 0.68 16.19
N VAL A 556 1.69 -0.30 15.59
CA VAL A 556 3.15 -0.41 15.68
C VAL A 556 3.76 0.40 14.53
N ASP A 557 4.14 1.64 14.83
CA ASP A 557 4.70 2.56 13.85
C ASP A 557 5.73 3.47 14.53
N PHE A 558 7.01 3.19 14.25
CA PHE A 558 8.15 3.86 14.90
C PHE A 558 8.41 5.27 14.36
N ASN A 559 7.76 5.65 13.25
CA ASN A 559 7.97 6.96 12.64
C ASN A 559 7.05 8.04 13.22
N HIS A 560 5.96 7.64 13.88
CA HIS A 560 4.99 8.58 14.44
C HIS A 560 5.49 9.23 15.73
N THR A 561 5.08 10.48 15.94
CA THR A 561 5.28 11.18 17.21
C THR A 561 4.29 10.71 18.28
N VAL A 562 4.58 11.00 19.54
CA VAL A 562 3.74 10.58 20.68
C VAL A 562 2.33 11.20 20.61
N GLU A 563 2.18 12.42 20.08
CA GLU A 563 0.92 13.12 19.83
C GLU A 563 -0.01 12.27 18.94
N SER A 564 0.55 11.63 17.91
CA SER A 564 -0.22 10.79 16.98
C SER A 564 -0.87 9.58 17.66
N PHE A 565 -0.32 9.15 18.80
CA PHE A 565 -0.85 8.04 19.60
C PHE A 565 -1.89 8.50 20.64
N GLU A 566 -2.03 9.80 20.86
CA GLU A 566 -2.85 10.33 21.95
C GLU A 566 -4.31 9.89 21.83
N LYS A 567 -5.00 10.29 20.75
CA LYS A 567 -6.44 10.05 20.57
C LYS A 567 -6.80 8.56 20.48
N GLY A 568 -6.01 7.77 19.74
CA GLY A 568 -6.35 6.39 19.42
C GLY A 568 -5.90 5.35 20.45
N HIS A 569 -4.83 5.65 21.20
CA HIS A 569 -4.14 4.65 22.02
C HIS A 569 -3.99 5.06 23.48
N ILE A 570 -3.52 6.28 23.76
CA ILE A 570 -3.35 6.75 25.14
C ILE A 570 -4.70 7.04 25.78
N ALA A 571 -5.56 7.80 25.08
CA ALA A 571 -6.96 7.98 25.48
C ALA A 571 -7.70 6.63 25.50
N GLY A 572 -7.43 5.73 24.55
CA GLY A 572 -7.98 4.38 24.55
C GLY A 572 -7.62 3.56 25.78
N THR A 573 -6.37 3.65 26.24
CA THR A 573 -5.92 3.03 27.49
C THR A 573 -6.69 3.61 28.67
N ARG A 574 -6.86 4.94 28.72
CA ARG A 574 -7.69 5.60 29.73
C ARG A 574 -9.14 5.12 29.71
N HIS A 575 -9.79 5.03 28.55
CA HIS A 575 -11.18 4.59 28.46
C HIS A 575 -11.36 3.12 28.86
N LEU A 576 -10.37 2.25 28.60
CA LEU A 576 -10.36 0.87 29.09
C LEU A 576 -10.14 0.79 30.61
N VAL A 577 -9.31 1.69 31.17
CA VAL A 577 -9.22 1.86 32.62
C VAL A 577 -10.56 2.30 33.19
N ASP A 578 -11.24 3.27 32.59
CA ASP A 578 -12.55 3.72 33.05
C ASP A 578 -13.59 2.60 32.97
N LEU A 579 -13.57 1.77 31.93
CA LEU A 579 -14.38 0.55 31.82
C LEU A 579 -14.08 -0.41 32.99
N SER A 580 -12.82 -0.75 33.24
CA SER A 580 -12.40 -1.61 34.36
C SER A 580 -12.89 -1.06 35.71
N ARG A 581 -12.70 0.23 35.96
CA ARG A 581 -13.13 0.92 37.19
C ARG A 581 -14.65 0.94 37.35
N LYS A 582 -15.43 0.90 36.26
CA LYS A 582 -16.91 0.85 36.31
C LYS A 582 -17.50 -0.56 36.33
N CYS A 583 -16.76 -1.61 35.97
CA CYS A 583 -17.27 -2.98 35.94
C CYS A 583 -17.83 -3.40 37.31
N THR A 584 -18.87 -4.24 37.36
CA THR A 584 -19.45 -4.69 38.63
C THR A 584 -18.48 -5.61 39.39
N TYR A 585 -17.68 -6.38 38.66
CA TYR A 585 -16.67 -7.28 39.21
C TYR A 585 -15.27 -6.69 39.12
N ARG A 586 -14.32 -7.35 39.80
CA ARG A 586 -12.90 -7.09 39.60
C ARG A 586 -12.52 -7.42 38.15
N ALA A 587 -12.07 -6.42 37.40
CA ALA A 587 -11.64 -6.54 36.01
C ALA A 587 -10.19 -6.04 35.84
N PRO A 588 -9.18 -6.85 36.20
CA PRO A 588 -7.79 -6.43 36.06
C PRO A 588 -7.42 -6.23 34.59
N ILE A 589 -6.47 -5.33 34.34
CA ILE A 589 -5.99 -5.04 33.00
C ILE A 589 -4.62 -5.67 32.82
N LEU A 590 -4.48 -6.48 31.76
CA LEU A 590 -3.19 -6.92 31.22
C LEU A 590 -2.89 -6.04 30.01
N PHE A 591 -1.99 -5.09 30.18
CA PHE A 591 -1.55 -4.21 29.11
C PHE A 591 -0.34 -4.80 28.39
N ILE A 592 -0.48 -5.03 27.08
CA ILE A 592 0.64 -5.44 26.24
C ILE A 592 1.46 -4.19 25.92
N SER A 593 2.58 -4.03 26.63
CA SER A 593 3.57 -2.99 26.42
C SER A 593 4.74 -3.49 25.57
N SER A 594 5.83 -2.74 25.52
CA SER A 594 7.00 -2.99 24.67
C SER A 594 8.27 -2.82 25.48
N ILE A 595 9.33 -3.57 25.14
CA ILE A 595 10.67 -3.32 25.69
C ILE A 595 11.19 -1.90 25.37
N SER A 596 10.64 -1.25 24.33
CA SER A 596 10.97 0.13 23.96
C SER A 596 10.67 1.15 25.05
N THR A 597 9.90 0.82 26.09
CA THR A 597 9.72 1.68 27.26
C THR A 597 10.93 1.74 28.20
N ALA A 598 11.89 0.83 28.01
CA ALA A 598 13.09 0.68 28.85
C ALA A 598 14.40 0.57 28.05
N LEU A 599 14.37 0.76 26.73
CA LEU A 599 15.57 0.61 25.89
C LEU A 599 16.67 1.61 26.24
N ASN A 600 16.31 2.90 26.40
CA ASN A 600 17.30 3.92 26.76
C ASN A 600 17.80 3.73 28.19
N TRP A 601 16.95 3.26 29.11
CA TRP A 601 17.40 2.86 30.44
C TRP A 601 18.44 1.73 30.38
N ALA A 602 18.20 0.70 29.56
CA ALA A 602 19.12 -0.43 29.40
C ALA A 602 20.46 0.01 28.78
N GLN A 603 20.44 0.95 27.83
CA GLN A 603 21.66 1.54 27.27
C GLN A 603 22.46 2.34 28.30
N LYS A 604 21.79 3.11 29.17
CA LYS A 604 22.43 3.86 30.26
C LYS A 604 22.97 2.97 31.38
N ASN A 605 22.43 1.74 31.53
CA ASN A 605 22.78 0.79 32.58
C ASN A 605 23.29 -0.53 31.99
N PRO A 606 24.41 -0.52 31.24
CA PRO A 606 24.90 -1.72 30.57
C PRO A 606 25.25 -2.82 31.59
N GLY A 607 24.88 -4.06 31.27
CA GLY A 607 25.13 -5.23 32.13
C GLY A 607 24.13 -5.43 33.26
N GLN A 608 23.20 -4.51 33.49
CA GLN A 608 22.11 -4.69 34.45
C GLN A 608 20.87 -5.28 33.76
N SER A 609 20.15 -6.13 34.50
CA SER A 609 18.84 -6.62 34.04
C SER A 609 17.81 -5.50 34.19
N VAL A 610 16.98 -5.30 33.16
CA VAL A 610 15.88 -4.33 33.20
C VAL A 610 14.92 -4.71 34.35
N PRO A 611 14.61 -3.79 35.27
CA PRO A 611 13.71 -4.08 36.38
C PRO A 611 12.32 -4.48 35.90
N GLU A 612 11.73 -5.48 36.56
CA GLU A 612 10.30 -5.82 36.46
C GLU A 612 9.46 -4.92 37.36
N SER A 613 9.71 -3.61 37.25
CA SER A 613 8.94 -2.52 37.83
C SER A 613 8.78 -1.42 36.78
N ILE A 614 7.88 -0.47 37.04
CA ILE A 614 7.86 0.78 36.27
C ILE A 614 9.16 1.53 36.57
N ILE A 615 9.79 2.02 35.51
CA ILE A 615 10.99 2.84 35.62
C ILE A 615 10.50 4.27 35.65
N ASP A 616 10.60 4.96 36.78
CA ASP A 616 10.16 6.36 36.90
C ASP A 616 11.22 7.33 36.37
N ASP A 617 11.50 7.23 35.07
CA ASP A 617 12.40 8.10 34.33
C ASP A 617 11.81 8.36 32.94
N LEU A 618 11.52 9.63 32.63
CA LEU A 618 10.99 10.03 31.32
C LEU A 618 11.99 9.85 30.17
N ASP A 619 13.27 9.59 30.46
CA ASP A 619 14.28 9.18 29.49
C ASP A 619 14.46 7.66 29.38
N SER A 620 13.71 6.87 30.15
CA SER A 620 13.71 5.41 30.02
C SER A 620 13.26 4.90 28.64
N PRO A 621 12.16 5.41 28.03
CA PRO A 621 11.73 4.94 26.73
C PRO A 621 12.68 5.40 25.62
N GLU A 622 12.72 4.60 24.56
CA GLU A 622 13.34 4.95 23.28
C GLU A 622 12.72 6.26 22.75
N PHE A 623 13.54 7.12 22.13
CA PHE A 623 13.13 8.45 21.65
C PHE A 623 12.34 8.41 20.34
N PHE A 624 11.32 7.57 20.31
CA PHE A 624 10.32 7.48 19.24
C PHE A 624 8.92 7.44 19.85
N GLY A 625 7.93 8.05 19.19
CA GLY A 625 6.58 8.21 19.75
C GLY A 625 5.90 6.90 20.12
N TYR A 626 6.28 5.78 19.49
CA TYR A 626 5.82 4.44 19.88
C TYR A 626 6.27 4.04 21.29
N GLY A 627 7.57 4.17 21.62
CA GLY A 627 8.10 3.85 22.94
C GLY A 627 7.55 4.78 24.02
N GLU A 628 7.48 6.07 23.73
CA GLU A 628 6.93 7.09 24.63
C GLU A 628 5.44 6.88 24.92
N SER A 629 4.63 6.60 23.89
CA SER A 629 3.18 6.37 24.07
C SER A 629 2.88 5.13 24.90
N LYS A 630 3.65 4.04 24.70
CA LYS A 630 3.58 2.85 25.54
C LYS A 630 3.98 3.15 26.98
N TYR A 631 5.06 3.90 27.19
CA TYR A 631 5.52 4.31 28.52
C TYR A 631 4.47 5.15 29.26
N ILE A 632 3.90 6.16 28.60
CA ILE A 632 2.80 6.97 29.16
C ILE A 632 1.66 6.05 29.63
N SER A 633 1.31 5.06 28.82
CA SER A 633 0.24 4.11 29.13
C SER A 633 0.62 3.15 30.26
N GLU A 634 1.89 2.74 30.39
CA GLU A 634 2.37 2.02 31.58
C GLU A 634 2.15 2.86 32.85
N ARG A 635 2.44 4.16 32.81
CA ARG A 635 2.19 5.09 33.93
C ARG A 635 0.70 5.25 34.24
N LEU A 636 -0.19 5.17 33.25
CA LEU A 636 -1.64 5.19 33.48
C LEU A 636 -2.11 3.91 34.17
N ILE A 637 -1.63 2.74 33.71
CA ILE A 637 -1.96 1.45 34.33
C ILE A 637 -1.41 1.38 35.76
N GLU A 638 -0.20 1.90 35.99
CA GLU A 638 0.38 2.03 37.34
C GLU A 638 -0.51 2.84 38.27
N ALA A 639 -0.88 4.06 37.87
CA ALA A 639 -1.73 4.91 38.70
C ALA A 639 -3.14 4.31 38.92
N HIS A 640 -3.71 3.67 37.90
CA HIS A 640 -4.96 2.93 38.02
C HIS A 640 -4.85 1.78 39.03
N SER A 641 -3.80 0.97 38.92
CA SER A 641 -3.55 -0.14 39.83
C SER A 641 -3.49 0.39 41.26
N SER A 642 -2.63 1.41 41.49
CA SER A 642 -2.37 2.00 42.81
C SER A 642 -3.61 2.47 43.54
N SER A 643 -4.64 2.93 42.81
CA SER A 643 -5.85 3.47 43.42
C SER A 643 -7.09 2.59 43.34
N SER A 644 -7.11 1.58 42.47
CA SER A 644 -8.27 0.72 42.28
C SER A 644 -8.35 -0.44 43.26
N GLY A 645 -7.24 -0.78 43.93
CA GLY A 645 -7.18 -1.93 44.83
C GLY A 645 -7.29 -3.28 44.09
N PHE A 646 -7.02 -3.33 42.78
CA PHE A 646 -6.96 -4.59 42.02
C PHE A 646 -5.63 -4.68 41.26
N THR A 647 -4.98 -5.85 41.32
CA THR A 647 -3.71 -6.09 40.61
C THR A 647 -3.91 -6.04 39.09
N SER A 648 -3.28 -5.08 38.41
CA SER A 648 -3.11 -5.08 36.95
C SER A 648 -1.71 -5.56 36.57
N SER A 649 -1.46 -5.78 35.28
CA SER A 649 -0.15 -6.17 34.78
C SER A 649 0.27 -5.45 33.52
N VAL A 650 1.55 -5.11 33.44
CA VAL A 650 2.22 -4.55 32.27
C VAL A 650 3.15 -5.61 31.72
N LEU A 651 2.96 -5.98 30.46
CA LEU A 651 3.71 -7.04 29.79
C LEU A 651 4.59 -6.42 28.70
N ARG A 652 5.87 -6.16 28.99
CA ARG A 652 6.82 -5.58 28.03
C ARG A 652 7.29 -6.65 27.07
N VAL A 653 6.76 -6.63 25.84
CA VAL A 653 7.07 -7.63 24.82
C VAL A 653 8.24 -7.16 23.94
N GLY A 654 9.17 -8.07 23.63
CA GLY A 654 10.26 -7.84 22.68
C GLY A 654 9.88 -8.11 21.23
N GLN A 655 10.85 -8.50 20.41
CA GLN A 655 10.57 -8.98 19.05
C GLN A 655 9.78 -10.29 19.11
N ILE A 656 8.62 -10.30 18.47
CA ILE A 656 7.74 -11.46 18.34
C ILE A 656 8.18 -12.25 17.11
N ALA A 657 8.51 -13.53 17.30
CA ALA A 657 8.90 -14.43 16.24
C ALA A 657 7.72 -15.29 15.73
N GLY A 658 7.95 -15.98 14.62
CA GLY A 658 7.00 -16.97 14.09
C GLY A 658 6.69 -18.08 15.11
N PRO A 659 5.55 -18.77 14.94
CA PRO A 659 5.14 -19.86 15.83
C PRO A 659 6.07 -21.08 15.70
N VAL A 660 6.18 -21.87 16.77
CA VAL A 660 7.06 -23.05 16.84
C VAL A 660 6.35 -24.30 17.40
N LEU A 661 5.18 -24.15 18.01
CA LEU A 661 4.40 -25.24 18.60
C LEU A 661 3.48 -25.93 17.59
N SER A 662 3.21 -25.26 16.46
CA SER A 662 2.47 -25.81 15.33
C SER A 662 3.33 -25.77 14.08
N THR A 663 3.18 -26.79 13.23
CA THR A 663 3.75 -26.78 11.87
C THR A 663 2.97 -25.85 10.93
N ALA A 664 1.75 -25.48 11.33
CA ALA A 664 0.91 -24.50 10.67
C ALA A 664 0.97 -23.16 11.43
N GLY A 665 1.17 -22.07 10.69
CA GLY A 665 1.33 -20.74 11.27
C GLY A 665 2.28 -19.88 10.44
N ILE A 666 2.19 -18.56 10.60
CA ILE A 666 2.90 -17.60 9.74
C ILE A 666 3.55 -16.54 10.62
N TRP A 667 4.88 -16.36 10.48
CA TRP A 667 5.53 -15.13 10.89
C TRP A 667 5.05 -14.02 9.97
N ASN A 668 4.52 -12.94 10.53
CA ASN A 668 4.05 -11.77 9.79
C ASN A 668 5.04 -11.34 8.69
N LEU A 669 4.69 -11.63 7.43
CA LEU A 669 5.57 -11.45 6.28
C LEU A 669 5.92 -9.98 5.98
N GLN A 670 5.20 -9.04 6.60
CA GLN A 670 5.43 -7.60 6.46
C GLN A 670 6.44 -7.06 7.48
N GLU A 671 6.87 -7.88 8.46
CA GLU A 671 7.91 -7.46 9.40
C GLU A 671 9.30 -7.43 8.75
N TRP A 672 10.20 -6.66 9.37
CA TRP A 672 11.54 -6.42 8.86
C TRP A 672 12.33 -7.72 8.69
N PHE A 673 12.26 -8.67 9.64
CA PHE A 673 13.09 -9.87 9.59
C PHE A 673 12.65 -10.89 8.52
N PRO A 674 11.35 -11.26 8.39
CA PRO A 674 10.89 -12.02 7.24
C PRO A 674 11.17 -11.34 5.89
N SER A 675 11.08 -10.00 5.85
CA SER A 675 11.44 -9.23 4.65
C SER A 675 12.93 -9.34 4.32
N LEU A 676 13.81 -9.25 5.32
CA LEU A 676 15.26 -9.48 5.18
C LEU A 676 15.54 -10.87 4.62
N LEU A 677 14.95 -11.92 5.19
CA LEU A 677 15.16 -13.29 4.71
C LEU A 677 14.64 -13.50 3.28
N ALA A 678 13.49 -12.92 2.93
CA ALA A 678 12.96 -12.98 1.57
C ALA A 678 13.85 -12.27 0.56
N SER A 679 14.35 -11.07 0.91
CA SER A 679 15.32 -10.32 0.12
C SER A 679 16.65 -11.07 -0.01
N SER A 680 17.14 -11.66 1.08
CA SER A 680 18.36 -12.48 1.08
C SER A 680 18.25 -13.68 0.14
N LYS A 681 17.10 -14.37 0.17
CA LYS A 681 16.81 -15.47 -0.76
C LYS A 681 16.83 -15.03 -2.22
N HIS A 682 16.26 -13.86 -2.49
CA HIS A 682 16.20 -13.29 -3.83
C HIS A 682 17.58 -12.88 -4.35
N LEU A 683 18.38 -12.23 -3.51
CA LEU A 683 19.74 -11.77 -3.83
C LEU A 683 20.76 -12.91 -3.91
N GLY A 684 20.48 -14.06 -3.27
CA GLY A 684 21.49 -15.08 -3.02
C GLY A 684 22.52 -14.65 -1.96
N LEU A 685 22.21 -13.62 -1.16
CA LEU A 685 23.12 -13.01 -0.18
C LEU A 685 22.46 -12.91 1.20
N LEU A 686 23.17 -13.27 2.26
CA LEU A 686 22.71 -13.13 3.66
C LEU A 686 23.69 -12.23 4.43
N PRO A 687 23.22 -11.21 5.17
CA PRO A 687 24.12 -10.33 5.90
C PRO A 687 24.70 -11.06 7.13
N GLU A 688 26.02 -10.94 7.34
CA GLU A 688 26.74 -11.58 8.45
C GLU A 688 26.41 -10.96 9.83
N SER A 689 25.90 -9.74 9.85
CA SER A 689 25.49 -9.00 11.04
C SER A 689 24.14 -8.32 10.82
N LEU A 690 23.43 -8.04 11.91
CA LEU A 690 22.23 -7.20 11.90
C LEU A 690 22.52 -5.81 12.49
N GLY A 691 23.78 -5.38 12.46
CA GLY A 691 24.19 -4.10 13.03
C GLY A 691 23.99 -4.03 14.55
N THR A 692 23.30 -3.00 15.04
CA THR A 692 23.05 -2.73 16.47
C THR A 692 22.08 -3.72 17.12
N ILE A 693 21.27 -4.44 16.33
CA ILE A 693 20.31 -5.45 16.80
C ILE A 693 20.87 -6.88 16.70
N ASN A 694 22.18 -7.05 16.86
CA ASN A 694 22.86 -8.33 16.72
C ASN A 694 22.52 -9.34 17.83
N SER A 695 21.93 -8.88 18.93
CA SER A 695 21.49 -9.69 20.08
C SER A 695 20.04 -10.13 19.90
N ILE A 696 19.82 -11.44 19.89
CA ILE A 696 18.54 -12.07 19.59
C ILE A 696 17.94 -12.65 20.87
N SER A 697 16.83 -12.06 21.29
CA SER A 697 16.02 -12.48 22.45
C SER A 697 14.55 -12.69 22.07
N TRP A 698 14.30 -13.11 20.82
CA TRP A 698 12.96 -13.18 20.25
C TRP A 698 12.12 -14.30 20.85
N VAL A 699 10.81 -14.05 20.97
CA VAL A 699 9.85 -15.01 21.55
C VAL A 699 8.85 -15.45 20.48
N PRO A 700 8.68 -16.76 20.22
CA PRO A 700 7.63 -17.27 19.34
C PRO A 700 6.23 -16.81 19.76
N VAL A 701 5.43 -16.35 18.81
CA VAL A 701 4.11 -15.73 19.06
C VAL A 701 3.12 -16.64 19.79
N ASP A 702 3.16 -17.94 19.51
CA ASP A 702 2.30 -18.97 20.12
C ASP A 702 2.70 -19.28 21.56
N ILE A 703 4.00 -19.37 21.84
CA ILE A 703 4.53 -19.46 23.21
C ILE A 703 4.17 -18.20 23.99
N LEU A 704 4.40 -17.02 23.41
CA LEU A 704 4.10 -15.74 24.02
C LEU A 704 2.60 -15.62 24.39
N ALA A 705 1.71 -16.00 23.48
CA ALA A 705 0.27 -15.98 23.74
C ALA A 705 -0.13 -16.88 24.92
N ARG A 706 0.43 -18.09 25.01
CA ARG A 706 0.21 -18.99 26.15
C ARG A 706 0.72 -18.42 27.47
N ILE A 707 1.91 -17.80 27.46
CA ILE A 707 2.46 -17.11 28.65
C ILE A 707 1.49 -16.00 29.11
N ILE A 708 1.01 -15.16 28.19
CA ILE A 708 0.09 -14.05 28.52
C ILE A 708 -1.22 -14.59 29.12
N VAL A 709 -1.79 -15.65 28.56
CA VAL A 709 -3.03 -16.27 29.08
C VAL A 709 -2.81 -16.95 30.44
N GLN A 710 -1.61 -17.49 30.71
CA GLN A 710 -1.25 -17.99 32.04
C GLN A 710 -1.12 -16.84 33.05
N LEU A 711 -0.46 -15.74 32.67
CA LEU A 711 -0.34 -14.54 33.50
C LEU A 711 -1.69 -13.91 33.81
N LEU A 712 -2.67 -13.97 32.89
CA LEU A 712 -4.05 -13.55 33.16
C LEU A 712 -4.63 -14.20 34.41
N SER A 713 -4.47 -15.52 34.53
CA SER A 713 -4.97 -16.28 35.69
C SER A 713 -4.25 -15.84 36.96
N GLN A 714 -2.93 -15.68 36.92
CA GLN A 714 -2.15 -15.21 38.06
C GLN A 714 -2.57 -13.81 38.51
N THR A 715 -2.77 -12.88 37.58
CA THR A 715 -3.18 -11.50 37.86
C THR A 715 -4.59 -11.44 38.45
N TYR A 716 -5.51 -12.27 37.94
CA TYR A 716 -6.88 -12.38 38.46
C TYR A 716 -6.90 -12.94 39.89
N ASP A 717 -6.12 -13.99 40.17
CA ASP A 717 -6.09 -14.69 41.46
C ASP A 717 -5.24 -13.98 42.52
N THR A 718 -4.47 -12.95 42.16
CA THR A 718 -3.62 -12.22 43.13
C THR A 718 -4.48 -11.38 44.07
N GLU A 719 -4.35 -11.59 45.38
CA GLU A 719 -4.97 -10.71 46.39
C GLU A 719 -4.47 -9.27 46.26
N ALA A 720 -5.40 -8.32 46.36
CA ALA A 720 -5.15 -6.88 46.20
C ALA A 720 -3.97 -6.35 47.04
N ASP A 721 -3.84 -6.82 48.28
CA ASP A 721 -2.86 -6.33 49.26
C ASP A 721 -1.41 -6.82 49.02
N LYS A 722 -1.19 -7.79 48.12
CA LYS A 722 0.14 -8.44 47.95
C LYS A 722 1.01 -7.79 46.86
N SER A 723 0.42 -7.11 45.89
CA SER A 723 1.12 -6.32 44.87
C SER A 723 0.08 -5.61 44.02
N VAL A 724 0.20 -4.29 43.96
CA VAL A 724 -0.79 -3.46 43.30
C VAL A 724 -0.58 -3.44 41.77
N LEU A 725 0.66 -3.55 41.28
CA LEU A 725 0.99 -3.68 39.84
C LEU A 725 2.09 -4.74 39.65
N LYS A 726 1.93 -5.61 38.65
CA LYS A 726 3.00 -6.53 38.21
C LYS A 726 3.54 -6.13 36.84
N VAL A 727 4.85 -6.03 36.70
CA VAL A 727 5.50 -5.77 35.40
C VAL A 727 6.28 -7.01 35.00
N TYR A 728 6.22 -7.41 33.74
CA TYR A 728 6.91 -8.58 33.23
C TYR A 728 7.68 -8.24 31.96
N ASN A 729 8.94 -8.65 31.88
CA ASN A 729 9.77 -8.49 30.68
C ASN A 729 9.68 -9.77 29.84
N LEU A 730 8.73 -9.81 28.89
CA LEU A 730 8.45 -10.98 28.06
C LEU A 730 9.41 -11.04 26.86
N VAL A 731 10.65 -11.38 27.17
CA VAL A 731 11.74 -11.63 26.21
C VAL A 731 12.31 -13.03 26.42
N ASN A 732 13.00 -13.57 25.43
CA ASN A 732 13.68 -14.85 25.58
C ASN A 732 14.88 -14.68 26.53
N PRO A 733 14.93 -15.38 27.67
CA PRO A 733 16.02 -15.26 28.62
C PRO A 733 17.35 -15.82 28.07
N LYS A 734 17.30 -16.64 27.02
CA LYS A 734 18.48 -17.15 26.31
C LYS A 734 18.80 -16.27 25.13
N ILE A 735 19.65 -15.28 25.36
CA ILE A 735 20.13 -14.35 24.33
C ILE A 735 21.22 -15.03 23.51
N VAL A 736 21.11 -14.97 22.18
CA VAL A 736 22.14 -15.45 21.24
C VAL A 736 22.52 -14.33 20.27
N SER A 737 23.70 -14.42 19.66
CA SER A 737 24.06 -13.49 18.57
C SER A 737 23.46 -13.95 17.25
N TRP A 738 23.21 -13.01 16.34
CA TRP A 738 22.83 -13.34 14.95
C TRP A 738 23.86 -14.26 14.28
N SER A 739 25.15 -14.03 14.55
CA SER A 739 26.22 -14.88 14.01
C SER A 739 26.06 -16.36 14.36
N ALA A 740 25.52 -16.68 15.54
CA ALA A 740 25.24 -18.05 15.95
C ALA A 740 24.06 -18.68 15.19
N LEU A 741 23.18 -17.86 14.60
CA LEU A 741 22.01 -18.30 13.82
C LEU A 741 22.25 -18.29 12.30
N LEU A 742 23.35 -17.71 11.82
CA LEU A 742 23.67 -17.60 10.38
C LEU A 742 23.58 -18.96 9.67
N GLY A 743 24.18 -20.01 10.23
CA GLY A 743 24.13 -21.34 9.62
C GLY A 743 22.71 -21.88 9.49
N THR A 744 21.87 -21.66 10.50
CA THR A 744 20.45 -22.06 10.48
C THR A 744 19.67 -21.28 9.42
N ALA A 745 19.86 -19.95 9.35
CA ALA A 745 19.21 -19.10 8.37
C ALA A 745 19.66 -19.45 6.93
N GLN A 746 20.97 -19.60 6.71
CA GLN A 746 21.54 -19.96 5.41
C GLN A 746 21.01 -21.31 4.93
N ASN A 747 20.96 -22.33 5.81
CA ASN A 747 20.38 -23.63 5.49
C ASN A 747 18.88 -23.54 5.15
N GLY A 748 18.10 -22.78 5.93
CA GLY A 748 16.68 -22.55 5.66
C GLY A 748 16.40 -21.83 4.33
N LEU A 749 17.38 -21.08 3.83
CA LEU A 749 17.30 -20.37 2.54
C LEU A 749 17.82 -21.19 1.34
N GLY A 750 18.34 -22.40 1.56
CA GLY A 750 18.81 -23.29 0.50
C GLY A 750 20.29 -23.69 0.59
N GLY A 751 20.97 -23.34 1.68
CA GLY A 751 22.33 -23.77 1.98
C GLY A 751 23.44 -22.87 1.39
N PRO A 752 24.70 -23.16 1.74
CA PRO A 752 25.86 -22.34 1.36
C PRO A 752 26.13 -22.33 -0.15
N GLU A 753 25.61 -23.30 -0.90
CA GLU A 753 25.72 -23.34 -2.37
C GLU A 753 24.88 -22.26 -3.06
N LYS A 754 23.77 -21.83 -2.43
CA LYS A 754 22.81 -20.88 -3.00
C LYS A 754 22.89 -19.50 -2.36
N ILE A 755 23.34 -19.42 -1.12
CA ILE A 755 23.31 -18.22 -0.30
C ILE A 755 24.70 -17.92 0.22
N ARG A 756 25.31 -16.82 -0.23
CA ARG A 756 26.60 -16.34 0.27
C ARG A 756 26.40 -15.42 1.47
N ILE A 757 27.19 -15.60 2.52
CA ILE A 757 27.22 -14.67 3.65
C ILE A 757 28.14 -13.51 3.30
N VAL A 758 27.69 -12.27 3.52
CA VAL A 758 28.42 -11.05 3.15
C VAL A 758 28.31 -9.99 4.26
N PRO A 759 29.22 -9.00 4.32
CA PRO A 759 29.06 -7.84 5.18
C PRO A 759 27.72 -7.12 4.97
N LEU A 760 27.12 -6.60 6.04
CA LEU A 760 25.81 -5.93 5.98
C LEU A 760 25.79 -4.79 4.94
N ALA A 761 26.87 -4.01 4.83
CA ALA A 761 26.96 -2.93 3.85
C ALA A 761 26.89 -3.43 2.39
N GLU A 762 27.58 -4.54 2.08
CA GLU A 762 27.53 -5.16 0.75
C GLU A 762 26.12 -5.69 0.46
N TRP A 763 25.46 -6.25 1.47
CA TRP A 763 24.07 -6.72 1.36
C TRP A 763 23.10 -5.59 1.03
N VAL A 764 23.22 -4.45 1.73
CA VAL A 764 22.39 -3.25 1.50
C VAL A 764 22.62 -2.71 0.10
N GLU A 765 23.86 -2.57 -0.35
CA GLU A 765 24.17 -2.10 -1.71
C GLU A 765 23.62 -3.05 -2.78
N ALA A 766 23.70 -4.37 -2.56
CA ALA A 766 23.09 -5.36 -3.46
C ALA A 766 21.56 -5.24 -3.49
N LEU A 767 20.93 -4.99 -2.34
CA LEU A 767 19.49 -4.77 -2.24
C LEU A 767 19.08 -3.51 -3.02
N GLU A 768 19.77 -2.39 -2.83
CA GLU A 768 19.53 -1.14 -3.55
C GLU A 768 19.66 -1.32 -5.06
N ARG A 769 20.70 -2.02 -5.52
CA ARG A 769 20.88 -2.36 -6.95
C ARG A 769 19.77 -3.27 -7.46
N SER A 770 19.33 -4.26 -6.69
CA SER A 770 18.25 -5.16 -7.12
C SER A 770 16.90 -4.44 -7.26
N ALA A 771 16.66 -3.43 -6.43
CA ALA A 771 15.46 -2.60 -6.49
C ALA A 771 15.40 -1.75 -7.78
N GLN A 772 16.55 -1.50 -8.41
CA GLN A 772 16.67 -0.85 -9.73
C GLN A 772 16.45 -1.84 -10.90
N ILE A 773 16.56 -3.15 -10.68
CA ILE A 773 16.63 -4.17 -11.75
C ILE A 773 15.36 -5.05 -11.84
N ILE A 774 14.55 -5.21 -10.78
CA ILE A 774 13.43 -6.19 -10.81
C ILE A 774 12.06 -5.57 -10.44
N MET A 775 11.20 -5.53 -11.47
CA MET A 775 9.73 -5.51 -11.39
C MET A 775 9.22 -6.57 -10.40
N GLY A 776 8.69 -6.17 -9.24
CA GLY A 776 7.75 -7.01 -8.48
C GLY A 776 7.91 -7.18 -6.96
N LEU A 777 8.89 -6.58 -6.28
CA LEU A 777 9.12 -6.84 -4.84
C LEU A 777 9.31 -5.59 -3.96
N TRP A 778 8.74 -4.45 -4.37
CA TRP A 778 9.05 -3.13 -3.78
C TRP A 778 8.56 -2.90 -2.34
N LEU A 779 7.40 -3.46 -1.93
CA LEU A 779 6.87 -3.19 -0.57
C LEU A 779 7.75 -3.74 0.57
N ARG A 780 8.53 -4.80 0.32
CA ARG A 780 9.39 -5.44 1.32
C ARG A 780 10.75 -4.76 1.47
N VAL A 781 11.23 -4.11 0.41
CA VAL A 781 12.55 -3.47 0.38
C VAL A 781 12.50 -2.12 1.09
N THR A 782 11.45 -1.31 0.85
CA THR A 782 11.32 0.02 1.46
C THR A 782 11.13 -0.02 2.98
N LEU A 783 10.33 -0.96 3.50
CA LEU A 783 10.15 -1.13 4.95
C LEU A 783 11.47 -1.50 5.64
N LEU A 784 12.28 -2.32 4.99
CA LEU A 784 13.57 -2.75 5.53
C LEU A 784 14.62 -1.64 5.46
N LEU A 785 14.72 -0.92 4.33
CA LEU A 785 15.64 0.21 4.19
C LEU A 785 15.29 1.33 5.19
N ASN A 786 14.01 1.68 5.35
CA ASN A 786 13.59 2.67 6.33
C ASN A 786 13.90 2.23 7.78
N TYR A 787 13.77 0.93 8.09
CA TYR A 787 14.15 0.40 9.40
C TYR A 787 15.66 0.49 9.63
N LEU A 788 16.47 0.13 8.62
CA LEU A 788 17.93 0.21 8.69
C LEU A 788 18.41 1.66 8.85
N ASP A 789 17.79 2.61 8.16
CA ASP A 789 18.09 4.05 8.28
C ASP A 789 17.64 4.62 9.64
N SER A 790 16.47 4.23 10.14
CA SER A 790 15.97 4.67 11.45
C SER A 790 16.81 4.15 12.63
N GLY A 791 17.55 3.05 12.43
CA GLY A 791 18.43 2.43 13.43
C GLY A 791 19.88 2.94 13.44
N GLY A 792 20.22 3.97 12.64
CA GLY A 792 21.58 4.54 12.60
C GLY A 792 22.65 3.62 11.98
N LEU A 793 22.26 2.71 11.09
CA LEU A 793 23.13 1.65 10.57
C LEU A 793 24.01 2.05 9.37
N SER A 794 23.90 3.28 8.86
CA SER A 794 24.73 3.78 7.76
C SER A 794 26.05 4.40 8.27
N GLN A 795 26.97 3.60 8.81
CA GLN A 795 28.37 4.03 8.89
C GLN A 795 29.02 3.86 7.52
N ARG A 796 28.97 4.91 6.69
CA ARG A 796 29.82 5.01 5.49
C ARG A 796 31.27 5.15 5.96
N ARG A 797 32.15 4.31 5.42
CA ARG A 797 33.61 4.40 5.62
C ARG A 797 34.11 5.75 5.12
N GLU A 798 34.53 6.60 6.06
CA GLU A 798 35.65 7.50 5.83
C GLU A 798 36.96 6.68 5.79
N ASN A 799 37.92 7.16 5.00
CA ASN A 799 39.31 6.70 4.83
C ASN A 799 39.54 5.52 3.86
N ASN A 800 39.97 5.81 2.64
CA ASN A 800 41.41 5.86 2.26
C ASN A 800 41.58 6.34 0.80
N PRO A 801 42.78 6.82 0.40
CA PRO A 801 43.01 8.04 -0.39
C PRO A 801 42.66 7.99 -1.88
#